data_AF-A0A936PLE0-F1
#
_entry.id   AF-A0A936PLE0-F1
#
_cell.length_a   1.000
_cell.length_b   1.000
_cell.length_c   1.000
_cell.angle_alpha   90.00
_cell.angle_beta   90.00
_cell.angle_gamma   90.00
#
_symmetry.space_group_name_H-M   'P 1'
#
loop_
_entity.id
_entity.type
_entity.pdbx_description
1 polymer ?
#
loop_
_entity_poly.entity_id
_entity_poly.type
_entity_poly.pdbx_seq_one_letter_code
_entity_poly.pdbx_strand_id
1 'polypeptide(L)'
;MIQLPVAPTSAASDNSGFCADDVGNITLTATGGSGVTLRWFTGSCGGTEIGAVNPLTIASPDVTTTYYARWENSCGVSTCAEVTVDVIPMPVAPTSVSVDRTGFCYNDNGNIILTATGGSGDQLEWFTGSCGGTLTGTGNNLEIASPATTTTYYVFWSSLCGSSVCGSVTVTVDVVTAGSIAADQTICFGGDPAAFTSTSNGTGLGSLVYRWESSVSPFTVWNTIAGATGATYDPPAGLTETTQYRRITISDYNGALCESEPTGFVTVKVQTLPTPGEIAEDQYVCFGGSTAIIYSVQDGTGEGTIAYRWERSVAPFTVWTTIGGATAATYNPGPLAFTTQFRRITVSTLNGVSCESAASNIVTITIQDIAVTAGSIGTDQTICNNDIPDNLVSLVDGTATAGAVVTYEWQINTGAWATIPGENNAGLNISTPHTVTTSYRRRTVATLAGNSCFSQYTVAVTITVIRPVTPGSIAASQTICNGATPAPLTSVTAGNSPGSTITYRWEQSTDGGTSWTVATTGAPAGYAPGPLTMTTWFRRITIATLNGHSCYSDPTNTIIITVQDIVQPGSIAASQTICYGATPAPLTSVTPGSGSSAPAYSWEYSINNGATWIPVGGANGAGYAPGAMVQTTWFRRITTCTVNGVNCSAPSAHIVITVQGQVIPPAASADQTICYYTTPALLNRTTASGGSGSFTYQWQSSTDNIIYSDIPGATGMTYQPPALIVTTYYRVSVTDAVCGGPFYSNVVRITVRPELVAPSICCDQVVCIGASPDPLSGVPASGGSNTFTYQWQWSADGNPPWNNIAGANNPLAYNPPSQSRFYRLVATDICGTVISNTVEVSLGLDFGGSFSSTGYPTSAVCPGYEFTYHIESASIGALFGRVIRYSWTADPAYVAPATGGPVGITSYWWIFPYFEADIPFTLYIRLMLLLQQQFRSFQVFMPIPDLLPVP
;
A
#
# COMPACT_ATOMS: atom_id res chain seq x y z
N MET A 1 128.33 -57.83 158.91
CA MET A 1 127.29 -58.74 158.36
C MET A 1 126.84 -58.17 157.02
N ILE A 2 126.52 -59.01 156.04
CA ILE A 2 125.92 -58.57 154.76
C ILE A 2 124.40 -58.77 154.87
N GLN A 3 123.62 -57.83 154.34
CA GLN A 3 122.17 -57.77 154.49
C GLN A 3 121.45 -58.40 153.30
N LEU A 4 120.26 -58.96 153.53
CA LEU A 4 119.37 -59.49 152.48
C LEU A 4 119.00 -58.38 151.47
N PRO A 5 118.83 -58.71 150.17
CA PRO A 5 118.50 -57.72 149.16
C PRO A 5 117.08 -57.18 149.36
N VAL A 6 116.93 -55.87 149.18
CA VAL A 6 115.67 -55.14 149.35
C VAL A 6 115.03 -54.93 147.98
N ALA A 7 113.72 -55.21 147.88
CA ALA A 7 112.98 -55.08 146.63
C ALA A 7 113.02 -53.66 146.06
N PRO A 8 112.96 -53.51 144.72
CA PRO A 8 112.67 -52.21 144.11
C PRO A 8 111.37 -51.65 144.71
N THR A 9 111.35 -50.37 145.02
CA THR A 9 110.14 -49.69 145.51
C THR A 9 109.09 -49.50 144.42
N SER A 10 109.51 -49.44 143.15
CA SER A 10 108.60 -49.37 142.00
C SER A 10 109.26 -49.86 140.72
N ALA A 11 108.43 -50.21 139.75
CA ALA A 11 108.75 -50.37 138.34
C ALA A 11 107.85 -49.42 137.53
N ALA A 12 108.31 -48.93 136.39
CA ALA A 12 107.59 -48.01 135.52
C ALA A 12 107.98 -48.23 134.05
N SER A 13 107.12 -47.81 133.13
CA SER A 13 107.36 -47.69 131.69
C SER A 13 107.33 -46.20 131.32
N ASP A 14 108.07 -45.80 130.29
CA ASP A 14 108.02 -44.43 129.75
C ASP A 14 106.76 -44.15 128.91
N ASN A 15 106.15 -45.19 128.32
CA ASN A 15 104.93 -45.10 127.53
C ASN A 15 103.93 -46.25 127.84
N SER A 16 102.65 -45.98 127.64
CA SER A 16 101.50 -46.89 127.81
C SER A 16 100.23 -46.28 127.19
N GLY A 17 99.31 -47.09 126.65
CA GLY A 17 98.00 -46.63 126.17
C GLY A 17 97.91 -46.30 124.67
N PHE A 18 98.71 -46.97 123.83
CA PHE A 18 98.73 -46.82 122.36
C PHE A 18 97.89 -47.90 121.65
N CYS A 19 97.63 -47.74 120.35
CA CYS A 19 96.89 -48.73 119.55
C CYS A 19 97.74 -50.00 119.30
N ALA A 20 97.07 -51.14 119.11
CA ALA A 20 97.68 -52.47 118.95
C ALA A 20 98.59 -52.66 117.69
N ASP A 21 98.73 -51.63 116.88
CA ASP A 21 99.62 -51.55 115.71
C ASP A 21 100.79 -50.55 115.88
N ASP A 22 101.04 -50.06 117.11
CA ASP A 22 102.19 -49.21 117.41
C ASP A 22 103.54 -49.94 117.22
N VAL A 23 104.37 -49.39 116.33
CA VAL A 23 105.70 -49.93 116.00
C VAL A 23 106.83 -49.33 116.85
N GLY A 24 106.51 -48.84 118.05
CA GLY A 24 107.42 -48.16 118.97
C GLY A 24 108.29 -49.08 119.82
N ASN A 25 109.09 -48.46 120.69
CA ASN A 25 109.80 -49.11 121.79
C ASN A 25 109.44 -48.42 123.11
N ILE A 26 109.44 -49.20 124.20
CA ILE A 26 109.20 -48.74 125.57
C ILE A 26 110.45 -48.99 126.44
N THR A 27 110.65 -48.14 127.45
CA THR A 27 111.76 -48.25 128.42
C THR A 27 111.23 -48.51 129.82
N LEU A 28 111.52 -49.71 130.32
CA LEU A 28 111.22 -50.16 131.66
C LEU A 28 112.31 -49.70 132.66
N THR A 29 111.90 -49.03 133.73
CA THR A 29 112.81 -48.51 134.77
C THR A 29 112.31 -48.89 136.15
N ALA A 30 113.20 -49.42 137.00
CA ALA A 30 112.89 -49.78 138.38
C ALA A 30 113.67 -48.91 139.36
N THR A 31 113.03 -48.48 140.44
CA THR A 31 113.60 -47.45 141.32
C THR A 31 113.66 -47.93 142.76
N GLY A 32 114.77 -47.66 143.43
CA GLY A 32 115.03 -48.05 144.82
C GLY A 32 115.34 -49.54 145.01
N GLY A 33 115.27 -50.00 146.27
CA GLY A 33 115.78 -51.30 146.67
C GLY A 33 117.31 -51.36 146.76
N SER A 34 117.85 -52.54 147.03
CA SER A 34 119.30 -52.78 147.06
C SER A 34 119.64 -54.26 146.82
N GLY A 35 120.68 -54.50 146.01
CA GLY A 35 121.16 -55.83 145.65
C GLY A 35 122.43 -55.73 144.83
N VAL A 36 122.81 -56.82 144.14
CA VAL A 36 123.97 -56.84 143.23
C VAL A 36 123.55 -56.75 141.77
N THR A 37 122.43 -57.37 141.40
CA THR A 37 121.90 -57.33 140.02
C THR A 37 120.39 -57.14 140.06
N LEU A 38 119.86 -56.28 139.19
CA LEU A 38 118.42 -56.16 138.95
C LEU A 38 118.08 -56.98 137.70
N ARG A 39 117.02 -57.79 137.76
CA ARG A 39 116.47 -58.51 136.60
C ARG A 39 115.01 -58.19 136.37
N TRP A 40 114.64 -58.13 135.09
CA TRP A 40 113.31 -57.91 134.57
C TRP A 40 112.73 -59.20 133.96
N PHE A 41 111.44 -59.40 134.16
CA PHE A 41 110.69 -60.56 133.70
C PHE A 41 109.35 -60.13 133.11
N THR A 42 108.73 -61.00 132.30
CA THR A 42 107.33 -60.84 131.85
C THR A 42 106.47 -62.01 132.32
N GLY A 43 105.16 -61.79 132.42
CA GLY A 43 104.15 -62.77 132.84
C GLY A 43 104.09 -63.01 134.35
N SER A 44 105.23 -63.09 135.06
CA SER A 44 105.28 -63.13 136.53
C SER A 44 106.66 -62.79 137.10
N CYS A 45 106.70 -62.50 138.41
CA CYS A 45 107.94 -62.22 139.13
C CYS A 45 108.91 -63.41 139.13
N GLY A 46 109.99 -63.32 138.35
CA GLY A 46 110.94 -64.42 138.14
C GLY A 46 110.50 -65.44 137.08
N GLY A 47 109.56 -65.08 136.21
CA GLY A 47 109.12 -65.85 135.05
C GLY A 47 110.13 -65.80 133.89
N THR A 48 109.66 -65.46 132.69
CA THR A 48 110.55 -65.32 131.52
C THR A 48 111.40 -64.05 131.66
N GLU A 49 112.71 -64.18 131.79
CA GLU A 49 113.63 -63.04 131.89
C GLU A 49 113.71 -62.27 130.55
N ILE A 50 113.55 -60.96 130.62
CA ILE A 50 113.65 -60.03 129.47
C ILE A 50 114.88 -59.12 129.54
N GLY A 51 115.60 -59.07 130.66
CA GLY A 51 116.89 -58.39 130.77
C GLY A 51 117.41 -58.18 132.19
N ALA A 52 118.73 -58.00 132.33
CA ALA A 52 119.43 -57.88 133.63
C ALA A 52 120.05 -56.49 133.87
N VAL A 53 119.46 -55.44 133.30
CA VAL A 53 119.94 -54.05 133.37
C VAL A 53 118.84 -53.11 133.84
N ASN A 54 119.22 -51.92 134.31
CA ASN A 54 118.30 -50.90 134.78
C ASN A 54 118.79 -49.50 134.39
N PRO A 55 118.06 -48.73 133.55
CA PRO A 55 116.82 -49.12 132.85
C PRO A 55 117.04 -50.19 131.75
N LEU A 56 115.94 -50.73 131.22
CA LEU A 56 115.87 -51.73 130.14
C LEU A 56 114.88 -51.29 129.05
N THR A 57 115.29 -51.26 127.78
CA THR A 57 114.41 -50.91 126.65
C THR A 57 114.03 -52.15 125.83
N ILE A 58 112.75 -52.25 125.44
CA ILE A 58 112.15 -53.34 124.64
C ILE A 58 111.14 -52.76 123.63
N ALA A 59 110.62 -53.57 122.71
CA ALA A 59 109.55 -53.14 121.78
C ALA A 59 108.20 -52.92 122.49
N SER A 60 107.36 -52.03 121.95
CA SER A 60 105.95 -51.92 122.31
C SER A 60 105.26 -53.30 122.13
N PRO A 61 104.50 -53.82 123.11
CA PRO A 61 103.72 -55.04 122.92
C PRO A 61 102.42 -54.80 122.14
N ASP A 62 101.96 -55.78 121.38
CA ASP A 62 100.69 -55.74 120.62
C ASP A 62 99.43 -55.88 121.50
N VAL A 63 99.60 -56.27 122.77
CA VAL A 63 98.53 -56.47 123.77
C VAL A 63 98.99 -56.02 125.16
N THR A 64 98.04 -55.60 126.00
CA THR A 64 98.31 -55.18 127.39
C THR A 64 99.15 -56.23 128.13
N THR A 65 100.35 -55.85 128.59
CA THR A 65 101.35 -56.78 129.14
C THR A 65 101.99 -56.22 130.42
N THR A 66 102.15 -57.08 131.44
CA THR A 66 102.78 -56.73 132.72
C THR A 66 104.20 -57.27 132.85
N TYR A 67 105.10 -56.41 133.31
CA TYR A 67 106.53 -56.65 133.49
C TYR A 67 106.96 -56.49 134.95
N TYR A 68 107.96 -57.26 135.38
CA TYR A 68 108.33 -57.46 136.79
C TYR A 68 109.84 -57.25 137.01
N ALA A 69 110.25 -56.45 137.99
CA ALA A 69 111.66 -56.20 138.32
C ALA A 69 112.01 -56.59 139.77
N ARG A 70 113.11 -57.32 140.00
CA ARG A 70 113.65 -57.58 141.37
C ARG A 70 115.17 -57.49 141.48
N TRP A 71 115.65 -57.25 142.70
CA TRP A 71 117.06 -57.28 143.06
C TRP A 71 117.48 -58.66 143.56
N GLU A 72 118.68 -59.09 143.19
CA GLU A 72 119.26 -60.38 143.56
C GLU A 72 120.69 -60.19 144.12
N ASN A 73 121.08 -61.02 145.10
CA ASN A 73 122.46 -61.13 145.58
C ASN A 73 122.75 -62.55 146.11
N SER A 74 123.97 -62.80 146.59
CA SER A 74 124.41 -64.12 147.08
C SER A 74 123.64 -64.66 148.30
N CYS A 75 122.84 -63.84 148.97
CA CYS A 75 122.01 -64.23 150.12
C CYS A 75 120.56 -64.55 149.73
N GLY A 76 120.14 -64.29 148.49
CA GLY A 76 118.79 -64.57 148.00
C GLY A 76 118.30 -63.56 146.97
N VAL A 77 116.99 -63.56 146.75
CA VAL A 77 116.31 -62.63 145.83
C VAL A 77 115.25 -61.84 146.58
N SER A 78 114.98 -60.62 146.15
CA SER A 78 113.88 -59.80 146.66
C SER A 78 112.54 -60.21 146.03
N THR A 79 111.43 -59.70 146.58
CA THR A 79 110.17 -59.61 145.82
C THR A 79 110.33 -58.64 144.64
N CYS A 80 109.44 -58.73 143.65
CA CYS A 80 109.44 -57.80 142.53
C CYS A 80 108.59 -56.55 142.82
N ALA A 81 108.92 -55.45 142.13
CA ALA A 81 107.93 -54.46 141.71
C ALA A 81 107.42 -54.81 140.31
N GLU A 82 106.22 -54.36 139.93
CA GLU A 82 105.63 -54.63 138.61
C GLU A 82 105.13 -53.34 137.92
N VAL A 83 104.99 -53.39 136.60
CA VAL A 83 104.37 -52.35 135.77
C VAL A 83 103.58 -52.98 134.62
N THR A 84 102.36 -52.53 134.40
CA THR A 84 101.54 -52.89 133.24
C THR A 84 101.65 -51.82 132.16
N VAL A 85 101.75 -52.24 130.90
CA VAL A 85 101.69 -51.39 129.72
C VAL A 85 100.43 -51.76 128.95
N ASP A 86 99.52 -50.80 128.77
CA ASP A 86 98.20 -50.98 128.19
C ASP A 86 98.19 -50.72 126.69
N VAL A 87 97.35 -51.47 125.95
CA VAL A 87 97.27 -51.43 124.48
C VAL A 87 95.80 -51.48 124.04
N ILE A 88 95.42 -50.60 123.11
CA ILE A 88 94.04 -50.41 122.65
C ILE A 88 93.77 -51.22 121.35
N PRO A 89 92.77 -52.11 121.31
CA PRO A 89 92.47 -52.91 120.12
C PRO A 89 91.70 -52.14 119.03
N MET A 90 91.82 -52.59 117.77
CA MET A 90 91.07 -52.02 116.64
C MET A 90 89.58 -52.45 116.63
N PRO A 91 88.67 -51.62 116.05
CA PRO A 91 87.26 -51.98 115.88
C PRO A 91 87.01 -53.16 114.94
N VAL A 92 85.94 -53.91 115.20
CA VAL A 92 85.45 -55.03 114.39
C VAL A 92 84.03 -54.74 113.91
N ALA A 93 83.74 -55.03 112.64
CA ALA A 93 82.47 -54.70 112.00
C ALA A 93 81.26 -55.48 112.56
N PRO A 94 80.03 -54.95 112.48
CA PRO A 94 78.82 -55.70 112.80
C PRO A 94 78.64 -56.93 111.88
N THR A 95 78.25 -58.05 112.46
CA THR A 95 78.02 -59.33 111.75
C THR A 95 76.70 -59.34 110.97
N SER A 96 75.66 -58.66 111.48
CA SER A 96 74.35 -58.56 110.84
C SER A 96 73.63 -57.27 111.20
N VAL A 97 72.72 -56.83 110.32
CA VAL A 97 71.91 -55.61 110.48
C VAL A 97 70.46 -55.92 110.09
N SER A 98 69.50 -55.48 110.90
CA SER A 98 68.08 -55.77 110.71
C SER A 98 67.18 -54.58 111.09
N VAL A 99 65.93 -54.61 110.61
CA VAL A 99 64.84 -53.72 110.99
C VAL A 99 63.65 -54.56 111.44
N ASP A 100 62.85 -54.06 112.37
CA ASP A 100 61.66 -54.74 112.91
C ASP A 100 60.46 -54.76 111.93
N ARG A 101 60.26 -53.69 111.16
CA ARG A 101 59.10 -53.51 110.27
C ARG A 101 59.50 -52.86 108.94
N THR A 102 58.93 -53.37 107.85
CA THR A 102 59.14 -52.88 106.47
C THR A 102 57.92 -53.23 105.60
N GLY A 103 57.70 -52.50 104.50
CA GLY A 103 56.60 -52.77 103.55
C GLY A 103 55.26 -52.19 103.99
N PHE A 104 55.26 -50.94 104.43
CA PHE A 104 54.06 -50.16 104.81
C PHE A 104 53.81 -49.03 103.80
N CYS A 105 52.68 -48.34 103.92
CA CYS A 105 52.30 -47.24 103.03
C CYS A 105 53.16 -45.99 103.25
N TYR A 106 53.25 -45.12 102.23
CA TYR A 106 53.99 -43.85 102.29
C TYR A 106 53.59 -42.89 103.43
N ASN A 107 52.39 -43.07 103.99
CA ASN A 107 51.80 -42.30 105.08
C ASN A 107 51.71 -43.11 106.38
N ASP A 108 52.50 -44.18 106.54
CA ASP A 108 52.67 -44.86 107.82
C ASP A 108 53.14 -43.87 108.89
N ASN A 109 52.45 -43.87 110.03
CA ASN A 109 52.70 -42.93 111.13
C ASN A 109 53.31 -43.64 112.35
N GLY A 110 54.04 -44.74 112.12
CA GLY A 110 54.73 -45.51 113.14
C GLY A 110 56.25 -45.31 113.09
N ASN A 111 56.94 -45.91 114.04
CA ASN A 111 58.40 -45.97 114.06
C ASN A 111 58.91 -47.28 113.44
N ILE A 112 60.22 -47.33 113.23
CA ILE A 112 61.03 -48.51 112.91
C ILE A 112 62.23 -48.57 113.87
N ILE A 113 62.70 -49.78 114.17
CA ILE A 113 63.81 -50.04 115.07
C ILE A 113 64.94 -50.73 114.30
N LEU A 114 66.04 -50.01 114.11
CA LEU A 114 67.26 -50.48 113.47
C LEU A 114 68.15 -51.18 114.51
N THR A 115 68.62 -52.38 114.19
CA THR A 115 69.42 -53.23 115.09
C THR A 115 70.65 -53.78 114.37
N ALA A 116 71.81 -53.73 115.02
CA ALA A 116 73.04 -54.36 114.58
C ALA A 116 73.47 -55.45 115.58
N THR A 117 74.18 -56.49 115.13
CA THR A 117 74.63 -57.59 116.01
C THR A 117 76.05 -58.00 115.68
N GLY A 118 76.89 -58.19 116.70
CA GLY A 118 78.31 -58.49 116.56
C GLY A 118 79.19 -57.25 116.34
N GLY A 119 80.48 -57.48 116.14
CA GLY A 119 81.50 -56.43 116.10
C GLY A 119 81.91 -55.91 117.48
N SER A 120 82.80 -54.92 117.50
CA SER A 120 83.31 -54.27 118.71
C SER A 120 83.89 -52.90 118.40
N GLY A 121 83.70 -51.94 119.30
CA GLY A 121 84.25 -50.59 119.27
C GLY A 121 83.71 -49.76 120.43
N ASP A 122 84.09 -48.50 120.51
CA ASP A 122 83.63 -47.56 121.55
C ASP A 122 82.20 -47.06 121.26
N GLN A 123 81.87 -46.85 119.98
CA GLN A 123 80.58 -46.31 119.54
C GLN A 123 80.07 -47.01 118.28
N LEU A 124 78.74 -47.16 118.15
CA LEU A 124 78.07 -47.66 116.96
C LEU A 124 77.27 -46.52 116.31
N GLU A 125 77.48 -46.27 115.02
CA GLU A 125 76.95 -45.10 114.31
C GLU A 125 76.18 -45.48 113.05
N TRP A 126 74.96 -44.93 112.89
CA TRP A 126 74.02 -45.25 111.81
C TRP A 126 73.90 -44.09 110.81
N PHE A 127 73.84 -44.41 109.51
CA PHE A 127 73.86 -43.45 108.41
C PHE A 127 72.80 -43.76 107.35
N THR A 128 72.40 -42.75 106.58
CA THR A 128 71.59 -42.91 105.35
C THR A 128 72.39 -42.53 104.10
N GLY A 129 71.96 -43.06 102.96
CA GLY A 129 72.55 -42.80 101.64
C GLY A 129 73.83 -43.60 101.37
N SER A 130 74.81 -43.57 102.28
CA SER A 130 76.06 -44.35 102.18
C SER A 130 76.70 -44.61 103.54
N CYS A 131 77.67 -45.53 103.58
CA CYS A 131 78.50 -45.80 104.77
C CYS A 131 79.29 -44.53 105.16
N GLY A 132 79.09 -44.03 106.39
CA GLY A 132 79.65 -42.74 106.83
C GLY A 132 79.01 -41.50 106.20
N GLY A 133 77.82 -41.63 105.62
CA GLY A 133 77.05 -40.55 105.00
C GLY A 133 76.33 -39.65 106.00
N THR A 134 75.03 -39.42 105.81
CA THR A 134 74.24 -38.58 106.72
C THR A 134 73.96 -39.33 108.02
N LEU A 135 74.55 -38.90 109.14
CA LEU A 135 74.33 -39.50 110.46
C LEU A 135 72.83 -39.43 110.81
N THR A 136 72.25 -40.61 111.07
CA THR A 136 70.85 -40.83 111.42
C THR A 136 70.67 -40.99 112.93
N GLY A 137 71.66 -41.58 113.60
CA GLY A 137 71.68 -41.76 115.04
C GLY A 137 72.84 -42.66 115.48
N THR A 138 72.99 -42.87 116.79
CA THR A 138 74.08 -43.67 117.36
C THR A 138 73.57 -44.59 118.46
N GLY A 139 74.16 -45.77 118.60
CA GLY A 139 73.77 -46.78 119.58
C GLY A 139 73.03 -47.98 118.98
N ASN A 140 72.69 -48.94 119.83
CA ASN A 140 72.01 -50.18 119.46
C ASN A 140 71.01 -50.56 120.55
N ASN A 141 69.71 -50.68 120.30
CA ASN A 141 69.00 -50.45 119.04
C ASN A 141 68.71 -48.95 118.81
N LEU A 142 68.47 -48.53 117.55
CA LEU A 142 68.12 -47.16 117.17
C LEU A 142 66.67 -47.09 116.68
N GLU A 143 65.81 -46.32 117.35
CA GLU A 143 64.41 -46.09 116.96
C GLU A 143 64.26 -44.75 116.21
N ILE A 144 63.58 -44.76 115.06
CA ILE A 144 63.31 -43.59 114.21
C ILE A 144 61.92 -43.69 113.58
N ALA A 145 61.35 -42.57 113.11
CA ALA A 145 60.11 -42.58 112.35
C ALA A 145 60.25 -43.38 111.04
N SER A 146 59.17 -44.02 110.58
CA SER A 146 59.16 -44.72 109.31
C SER A 146 59.37 -43.75 108.13
N PRO A 147 60.18 -44.09 107.11
CA PRO A 147 60.42 -43.22 105.98
C PRO A 147 59.21 -43.21 105.03
N ALA A 148 58.92 -42.06 104.42
CA ALA A 148 57.86 -41.93 103.40
C ALA A 148 58.21 -42.53 102.03
N THR A 149 59.46 -43.00 101.84
CA THR A 149 59.94 -43.67 100.61
C THR A 149 60.96 -44.75 100.96
N THR A 150 61.14 -45.73 100.06
CA THR A 150 62.08 -46.84 100.25
C THR A 150 63.52 -46.32 100.49
N THR A 151 64.09 -46.63 101.66
CA THR A 151 65.34 -46.03 102.17
C THR A 151 66.29 -47.09 102.73
N THR A 152 67.60 -46.96 102.46
CA THR A 152 68.66 -47.85 102.96
C THR A 152 69.50 -47.16 104.05
N TYR A 153 69.71 -47.87 105.15
CA TYR A 153 70.51 -47.47 106.32
C TYR A 153 71.79 -48.30 106.41
N TYR A 154 72.87 -47.68 106.87
CA TYR A 154 74.23 -48.25 107.00
C TYR A 154 74.75 -48.06 108.44
N VAL A 155 75.64 -48.93 108.92
CA VAL A 155 76.13 -48.88 110.32
C VAL A 155 77.53 -49.46 110.50
N PHE A 156 78.40 -48.81 111.27
CA PHE A 156 79.73 -49.31 111.67
C PHE A 156 80.03 -49.07 113.16
N TRP A 157 81.03 -49.79 113.69
CA TRP A 157 81.70 -49.50 114.97
C TRP A 157 82.92 -48.59 114.79
N SER A 158 83.08 -47.58 115.63
CA SER A 158 84.23 -46.67 115.74
C SER A 158 84.93 -46.79 117.10
N SER A 159 86.24 -46.51 117.16
CA SER A 159 87.03 -46.31 118.39
C SER A 159 88.09 -45.25 118.18
N LEU A 160 88.87 -44.91 119.22
CA LEU A 160 90.02 -44.02 119.10
C LEU A 160 91.04 -44.46 118.02
N CYS A 161 91.12 -45.75 117.71
CA CYS A 161 92.03 -46.32 116.70
C CYS A 161 91.42 -46.42 115.28
N GLY A 162 90.18 -45.96 115.05
CA GLY A 162 89.59 -45.85 113.70
C GLY A 162 88.13 -46.32 113.59
N SER A 163 87.74 -46.78 112.40
CA SER A 163 86.39 -47.29 112.11
C SER A 163 86.43 -48.64 111.41
N SER A 164 85.45 -49.49 111.70
CA SER A 164 85.20 -50.76 111.02
C SER A 164 84.41 -50.60 109.71
N VAL A 165 84.30 -51.66 108.91
CA VAL A 165 83.45 -51.67 107.70
C VAL A 165 81.96 -51.71 108.04
N CYS A 166 81.12 -51.13 107.18
CA CYS A 166 79.66 -51.08 107.41
C CYS A 166 78.93 -52.40 107.18
N GLY A 167 77.89 -52.63 107.98
CA GLY A 167 76.69 -53.38 107.57
C GLY A 167 75.58 -52.45 107.06
N SER A 168 74.48 -53.00 106.52
CA SER A 168 73.34 -52.20 106.01
C SER A 168 72.01 -52.95 105.98
N VAL A 169 70.88 -52.22 106.04
CA VAL A 169 69.51 -52.74 105.90
C VAL A 169 68.63 -51.78 105.08
N THR A 170 67.66 -52.29 104.31
CA THR A 170 66.74 -51.48 103.50
C THR A 170 65.30 -51.61 103.99
N VAL A 171 64.60 -50.48 104.06
CA VAL A 171 63.19 -50.36 104.46
C VAL A 171 62.39 -49.99 103.22
N THR A 172 61.40 -50.80 102.85
CA THR A 172 60.56 -50.65 101.64
C THR A 172 59.22 -50.00 101.96
N VAL A 173 58.72 -49.16 101.05
CA VAL A 173 57.50 -48.37 101.22
C VAL A 173 56.64 -48.44 99.96
N ASP A 174 55.35 -48.70 100.10
CA ASP A 174 54.39 -48.75 98.97
C ASP A 174 53.76 -47.36 98.70
N VAL A 175 53.72 -46.99 97.42
CA VAL A 175 53.28 -45.68 96.92
C VAL A 175 52.31 -45.92 95.77
N VAL A 176 51.04 -45.56 95.97
CA VAL A 176 49.94 -45.97 95.08
C VAL A 176 49.42 -44.80 94.25
N THR A 177 49.19 -45.02 92.95
CA THR A 177 48.67 -44.00 92.02
C THR A 177 47.25 -44.33 91.52
N ALA A 178 46.47 -43.31 91.14
CA ALA A 178 45.04 -43.45 90.85
C ALA A 178 44.70 -44.02 89.45
N GLY A 179 45.54 -43.73 88.46
CA GLY A 179 45.21 -43.92 87.04
C GLY A 179 44.14 -42.95 86.53
N SER A 180 43.45 -43.30 85.45
CA SER A 180 42.36 -42.52 84.85
C SER A 180 41.24 -43.41 84.29
N ILE A 181 40.04 -42.84 84.17
CA ILE A 181 38.81 -43.51 83.72
C ILE A 181 38.29 -42.92 82.39
N ALA A 182 37.13 -43.38 81.92
CA ALA A 182 36.51 -42.96 80.64
C ALA A 182 36.10 -41.46 80.62
N ALA A 183 35.40 -41.04 79.56
CA ALA A 183 34.90 -39.66 79.39
C ALA A 183 33.40 -39.53 79.67
N ASP A 184 32.93 -38.28 79.81
CA ASP A 184 31.53 -37.91 80.03
C ASP A 184 30.56 -38.47 78.98
N GLN A 185 29.32 -38.70 79.41
CA GLN A 185 28.25 -39.27 78.59
C GLN A 185 26.97 -38.44 78.68
N THR A 186 26.07 -38.62 77.71
CA THR A 186 24.73 -38.01 77.71
C THR A 186 23.71 -39.08 77.35
N ILE A 187 22.60 -39.15 78.09
CA ILE A 187 21.49 -40.09 77.88
C ILE A 187 20.14 -39.37 78.05
N CYS A 188 19.06 -39.99 77.61
CA CYS A 188 17.69 -39.55 77.93
C CYS A 188 17.28 -40.00 79.34
N PHE A 189 16.23 -39.40 79.89
CA PHE A 189 15.59 -39.83 81.13
C PHE A 189 15.27 -41.34 81.11
N GLY A 190 15.79 -42.10 82.07
CA GLY A 190 15.63 -43.54 82.14
C GLY A 190 16.53 -44.32 81.17
N GLY A 191 17.51 -43.67 80.54
CA GLY A 191 18.47 -44.29 79.62
C GLY A 191 19.52 -45.16 80.31
N ASP A 192 20.35 -45.80 79.48
CA ASP A 192 21.39 -46.73 79.89
C ASP A 192 22.79 -46.14 79.62
N PRO A 193 23.60 -45.85 80.64
CA PRO A 193 24.98 -45.36 80.45
C PRO A 193 25.88 -46.50 79.96
N ALA A 194 26.86 -46.18 79.10
CA ALA A 194 27.86 -47.16 78.70
C ALA A 194 28.91 -47.39 79.81
N ALA A 195 29.39 -48.63 79.95
CA ALA A 195 30.42 -49.01 80.91
C ALA A 195 31.66 -48.10 80.91
N PHE A 196 32.08 -47.65 82.09
CA PHE A 196 33.33 -46.93 82.29
C PHE A 196 34.51 -47.90 82.28
N THR A 197 35.49 -47.60 81.44
CA THR A 197 36.75 -48.34 81.36
C THR A 197 37.91 -47.58 82.01
N SER A 198 38.96 -48.29 82.40
CA SER A 198 40.25 -47.69 82.73
C SER A 198 40.91 -47.17 81.46
N THR A 199 41.18 -45.87 81.38
CA THR A 199 42.05 -45.30 80.34
C THR A 199 43.52 -45.37 80.75
N SER A 200 43.80 -45.35 82.07
CA SER A 200 45.04 -45.87 82.64
C SER A 200 44.77 -46.54 84.00
N ASN A 201 45.51 -47.61 84.29
CA ASN A 201 45.47 -48.24 85.60
C ASN A 201 46.34 -47.46 86.59
N GLY A 202 45.97 -47.52 87.86
CA GLY A 202 46.87 -47.13 88.95
C GLY A 202 48.07 -48.07 89.07
N THR A 203 49.02 -47.71 89.93
CA THR A 203 50.23 -48.50 90.25
C THR A 203 50.35 -48.69 91.75
N GLY A 204 51.02 -49.77 92.18
CA GLY A 204 51.39 -50.07 93.57
C GLY A 204 52.31 -51.29 93.61
N LEU A 205 52.88 -51.62 94.77
CA LEU A 205 53.76 -52.78 94.93
C LEU A 205 53.00 -54.11 95.11
N GLY A 206 51.73 -54.05 95.52
CA GLY A 206 50.86 -55.21 95.75
C GLY A 206 49.88 -55.49 94.61
N SER A 207 48.89 -56.33 94.88
CA SER A 207 47.74 -56.56 94.00
C SER A 207 46.84 -55.33 94.03
N LEU A 208 46.38 -54.91 92.85
CA LEU A 208 45.51 -53.74 92.73
C LEU A 208 44.03 -54.12 92.77
N VAL A 209 43.31 -53.54 93.72
CA VAL A 209 41.85 -53.57 93.82
C VAL A 209 41.35 -52.13 93.74
N TYR A 210 40.12 -51.93 93.27
CA TYR A 210 39.55 -50.60 93.12
C TYR A 210 38.37 -50.36 94.07
N ARG A 211 38.01 -49.10 94.25
CA ARG A 211 36.74 -48.69 94.85
C ARG A 211 36.12 -47.61 93.97
N TRP A 212 34.93 -47.86 93.43
CA TRP A 212 34.15 -46.85 92.72
C TRP A 212 33.23 -46.08 93.66
N GLU A 213 33.04 -44.80 93.35
CA GLU A 213 32.21 -43.88 94.11
C GLU A 213 31.33 -43.07 93.15
N SER A 214 30.10 -42.78 93.56
CA SER A 214 29.14 -41.99 92.80
C SER A 214 28.63 -40.77 93.59
N SER A 215 28.31 -39.70 92.88
CA SER A 215 27.65 -38.51 93.40
C SER A 215 26.53 -38.07 92.47
N VAL A 216 25.28 -38.02 92.96
CA VAL A 216 24.15 -37.48 92.20
C VAL A 216 24.14 -35.94 92.29
N SER A 217 23.62 -35.26 91.27
CA SER A 217 23.45 -33.80 91.28
C SER A 217 22.70 -33.35 92.54
N PRO A 218 23.21 -32.37 93.33
CA PRO A 218 24.18 -31.32 92.98
C PRO A 218 25.66 -31.64 93.31
N PHE A 219 26.05 -32.92 93.39
CA PHE A 219 27.43 -33.39 93.51
C PHE A 219 28.16 -33.03 94.82
N THR A 220 27.43 -32.94 95.93
CA THR A 220 27.98 -32.52 97.24
C THR A 220 28.50 -33.66 98.11
N VAL A 221 28.17 -34.91 97.81
CA VAL A 221 28.53 -36.09 98.62
C VAL A 221 28.93 -37.26 97.72
N TRP A 222 30.08 -37.86 97.96
CA TRP A 222 30.54 -39.09 97.30
C TRP A 222 30.15 -40.31 98.12
N ASN A 223 29.48 -41.29 97.50
CA ASN A 223 29.06 -42.54 98.12
C ASN A 223 29.77 -43.72 97.45
N THR A 224 30.33 -44.63 98.25
CA THR A 224 30.92 -45.88 97.73
C THR A 224 29.88 -46.77 97.08
N ILE A 225 30.19 -47.28 95.89
CA ILE A 225 29.35 -48.24 95.16
C ILE A 225 29.71 -49.65 95.63
N ALA A 226 28.79 -50.28 96.37
CA ALA A 226 29.01 -51.60 96.95
C ALA A 226 29.32 -52.66 95.86
N GLY A 227 30.39 -53.44 96.06
CA GLY A 227 30.80 -54.51 95.14
C GLY A 227 31.55 -54.05 93.87
N ALA A 228 31.63 -52.75 93.60
CA ALA A 228 32.35 -52.22 92.44
C ALA A 228 33.87 -52.15 92.71
N THR A 229 34.55 -53.30 92.60
CA THR A 229 35.98 -53.45 92.91
C THR A 229 36.89 -53.64 91.69
N GLY A 230 36.31 -53.74 90.49
CA GLY A 230 37.05 -53.93 89.23
C GLY A 230 37.62 -52.64 88.64
N ALA A 231 38.57 -52.81 87.70
CA ALA A 231 39.15 -51.71 86.93
C ALA A 231 38.12 -50.99 86.03
N THR A 232 36.99 -51.63 85.76
CA THR A 232 35.85 -51.11 84.99
C THR A 232 34.60 -51.11 85.87
N TYR A 233 33.65 -50.23 85.58
CA TYR A 233 32.34 -50.20 86.24
C TYR A 233 31.24 -49.92 85.22
N ASP A 234 30.16 -50.67 85.29
CA ASP A 234 28.99 -50.53 84.40
C ASP A 234 27.82 -49.95 85.22
N PRO A 235 27.44 -48.68 85.01
CA PRO A 235 26.29 -48.10 85.69
C PRO A 235 25.00 -48.81 85.30
N PRO A 236 24.03 -48.99 86.22
CA PRO A 236 22.76 -49.62 85.87
C PRO A 236 21.91 -48.73 84.96
N ALA A 237 21.22 -49.37 84.02
CA ALA A 237 20.18 -48.77 83.20
C ALA A 237 19.07 -48.11 84.04
N GLY A 238 18.43 -47.08 83.48
CA GLY A 238 17.31 -46.39 84.12
C GLY A 238 17.69 -45.10 84.86
N LEU A 239 18.82 -44.47 84.51
CA LEU A 239 19.27 -43.26 85.20
C LEU A 239 18.29 -42.08 84.98
N THR A 240 17.72 -41.58 86.08
CA THR A 240 16.77 -40.45 86.08
C THR A 240 17.41 -39.12 86.47
N GLU A 241 18.60 -39.15 87.06
CA GLU A 241 19.32 -37.98 87.55
C GLU A 241 20.77 -37.96 87.03
N THR A 242 21.29 -36.77 86.74
CA THR A 242 22.68 -36.61 86.33
C THR A 242 23.59 -37.03 87.47
N THR A 243 24.50 -37.96 87.18
CA THR A 243 25.35 -38.61 88.20
C THR A 243 26.82 -38.56 87.77
N GLN A 244 27.69 -38.22 88.71
CA GLN A 244 29.15 -38.26 88.57
C GLN A 244 29.73 -39.52 89.20
N TYR A 245 30.82 -40.03 88.63
CA TYR A 245 31.51 -41.25 89.09
C TYR A 245 33.01 -41.04 89.15
N ARG A 246 33.68 -41.55 90.19
CA ARG A 246 35.15 -41.56 90.34
C ARG A 246 35.63 -42.89 90.91
N ARG A 247 36.95 -43.14 90.89
CA ARG A 247 37.57 -44.37 91.37
C ARG A 247 38.77 -44.09 92.27
N ILE A 248 39.01 -44.95 93.25
CA ILE A 248 40.23 -45.01 94.07
C ILE A 248 40.94 -46.34 93.79
N THR A 249 42.28 -46.33 93.73
CA THR A 249 43.10 -47.55 93.59
C THR A 249 43.67 -47.93 94.95
N ILE A 250 43.66 -49.23 95.27
CA ILE A 250 44.12 -49.79 96.55
C ILE A 250 45.13 -50.90 96.26
N SER A 251 46.29 -50.86 96.92
CA SER A 251 47.36 -51.87 96.86
C SER A 251 47.41 -52.64 98.18
N ASP A 252 47.57 -53.98 98.14
CA ASP A 252 47.56 -54.86 99.32
C ASP A 252 48.96 -55.33 99.80
N TYR A 253 50.01 -54.57 99.48
CA TYR A 253 51.39 -54.97 99.70
C TYR A 253 51.71 -55.29 101.18
N ASN A 254 52.25 -56.48 101.42
CA ASN A 254 52.68 -56.99 102.73
C ASN A 254 51.62 -56.90 103.85
N GLY A 255 50.32 -56.93 103.49
CA GLY A 255 49.21 -56.82 104.43
C GLY A 255 48.81 -55.39 104.82
N ALA A 256 49.49 -54.37 104.27
CA ALA A 256 49.04 -52.98 104.34
C ALA A 256 48.09 -52.68 103.16
N LEU A 257 47.01 -51.94 103.41
CA LEU A 257 46.10 -51.44 102.36
C LEU A 257 46.42 -49.97 102.08
N CYS A 258 47.15 -49.73 101.00
CA CYS A 258 47.58 -48.39 100.61
C CYS A 258 46.65 -47.84 99.53
N GLU A 259 46.02 -46.68 99.79
CA GLU A 259 45.09 -46.05 98.84
C GLU A 259 45.75 -44.91 98.07
N SER A 260 45.34 -44.72 96.82
CA SER A 260 45.64 -43.53 96.03
C SER A 260 44.68 -42.38 96.36
N GLU A 261 45.03 -41.17 95.93
CA GLU A 261 44.02 -40.12 95.69
C GLU A 261 42.96 -40.61 94.68
N PRO A 262 41.74 -40.03 94.67
CA PRO A 262 40.72 -40.37 93.68
C PRO A 262 41.11 -39.96 92.25
N THR A 263 40.59 -40.66 91.24
CA THR A 263 40.64 -40.21 89.84
C THR A 263 39.83 -38.92 89.63
N GLY A 264 40.04 -38.26 88.49
CA GLY A 264 39.03 -37.35 87.95
C GLY A 264 37.67 -38.05 87.78
N PHE A 265 36.59 -37.27 87.76
CA PHE A 265 35.22 -37.80 87.66
C PHE A 265 34.70 -37.85 86.23
N VAL A 266 33.74 -38.74 85.99
CA VAL A 266 32.94 -38.86 84.76
C VAL A 266 31.51 -38.46 85.06
N THR A 267 30.94 -37.56 84.26
CA THR A 267 29.54 -37.11 84.35
C THR A 267 28.68 -37.86 83.34
N VAL A 268 27.61 -38.52 83.82
CA VAL A 268 26.52 -39.02 82.98
C VAL A 268 25.38 -38.01 83.03
N LYS A 269 25.23 -37.19 81.98
CA LYS A 269 24.14 -36.21 81.88
C LYS A 269 22.84 -36.88 81.44
N VAL A 270 21.81 -36.76 82.28
CA VAL A 270 20.44 -37.17 81.94
C VAL A 270 19.66 -35.98 81.40
N GLN A 271 19.17 -36.07 80.16
CA GLN A 271 18.25 -35.10 79.56
C GLN A 271 16.82 -35.31 80.05
N THR A 272 16.12 -34.22 80.34
CA THR A 272 14.66 -34.24 80.51
C THR A 272 13.93 -34.64 79.22
N LEU A 273 12.77 -35.30 79.35
CA LEU A 273 11.94 -35.66 78.19
C LEU A 273 11.38 -34.39 77.50
N PRO A 274 11.36 -34.33 76.16
CA PRO A 274 10.81 -33.18 75.46
C PRO A 274 9.29 -33.10 75.60
N THR A 275 8.72 -31.90 75.50
CA THR A 275 7.27 -31.71 75.47
C THR A 275 6.71 -31.87 74.03
N PRO A 276 5.51 -32.44 73.84
CA PRO A 276 4.95 -32.71 72.51
C PRO A 276 4.48 -31.44 71.76
N GLY A 277 4.17 -30.38 72.51
CA GLY A 277 3.46 -29.21 71.97
C GLY A 277 2.03 -29.54 71.52
N GLU A 278 1.41 -28.58 70.85
CA GLU A 278 0.05 -28.64 70.32
C GLU A 278 0.04 -28.23 68.84
N ILE A 279 -0.77 -28.88 68.02
CA ILE A 279 -0.96 -28.60 66.60
C ILE A 279 -2.41 -28.16 66.32
N ALA A 280 -2.62 -27.50 65.16
CA ALA A 280 -3.87 -26.80 64.80
C ALA A 280 -5.18 -27.64 64.87
N GLU A 281 -6.32 -26.97 64.76
CA GLU A 281 -7.66 -27.60 64.83
C GLU A 281 -8.04 -28.43 63.58
N ASP A 282 -9.11 -29.22 63.72
CA ASP A 282 -9.69 -30.07 62.66
C ASP A 282 -10.10 -29.27 61.41
N GLN A 283 -10.02 -29.90 60.22
CA GLN A 283 -10.36 -29.28 58.94
C GLN A 283 -11.49 -30.03 58.21
N TYR A 284 -12.30 -29.30 57.45
CA TYR A 284 -13.32 -29.86 56.55
C TYR A 284 -12.98 -29.47 55.11
N VAL A 285 -12.85 -30.47 54.22
CA VAL A 285 -12.43 -30.26 52.83
C VAL A 285 -13.28 -31.12 51.91
N CYS A 286 -13.69 -30.60 50.75
CA CYS A 286 -14.42 -31.38 49.75
C CYS A 286 -13.50 -32.41 49.07
N PHE A 287 -14.04 -33.50 48.53
CA PHE A 287 -13.26 -34.52 47.81
C PHE A 287 -12.33 -33.90 46.74
N GLY A 288 -11.02 -34.14 46.86
CA GLY A 288 -9.99 -33.58 45.96
C GLY A 288 -9.60 -32.11 46.20
N GLY A 289 -10.13 -31.46 47.24
CA GLY A 289 -9.77 -30.10 47.62
C GLY A 289 -8.37 -29.98 48.24
N SER A 290 -7.83 -28.76 48.26
CA SER A 290 -6.54 -28.45 48.92
C SER A 290 -6.72 -28.26 50.43
N THR A 291 -5.87 -28.91 51.23
CA THR A 291 -5.84 -28.75 52.69
C THR A 291 -5.12 -27.46 53.10
N ALA A 292 -5.47 -26.91 54.27
CA ALA A 292 -4.66 -25.88 54.90
C ALA A 292 -3.43 -26.49 55.60
N ILE A 293 -2.38 -25.69 55.77
CA ILE A 293 -1.16 -26.09 56.48
C ILE A 293 -1.51 -26.36 57.95
N ILE A 294 -1.15 -27.54 58.46
CA ILE A 294 -1.21 -27.83 59.89
C ILE A 294 -0.01 -27.15 60.54
N TYR A 295 -0.27 -26.18 61.41
CA TYR A 295 0.76 -25.43 62.11
C TYR A 295 0.84 -25.81 63.59
N SER A 296 1.93 -25.40 64.23
CA SER A 296 2.15 -25.52 65.67
C SER A 296 1.37 -24.42 66.39
N VAL A 297 0.45 -24.80 67.27
CA VAL A 297 -0.22 -23.87 68.21
C VAL A 297 0.71 -23.60 69.40
N GLN A 298 1.39 -24.65 69.86
CA GLN A 298 2.48 -24.57 70.83
C GLN A 298 3.62 -25.47 70.38
N ASP A 299 4.82 -24.92 70.27
CA ASP A 299 6.01 -25.70 69.95
C ASP A 299 6.43 -26.61 71.12
N GLY A 300 6.92 -27.79 70.76
CA GLY A 300 7.57 -28.69 71.71
C GLY A 300 8.91 -28.13 72.21
N THR A 301 9.19 -28.33 73.50
CA THR A 301 10.41 -27.87 74.19
C THR A 301 11.33 -29.03 74.55
N GLY A 302 12.61 -28.75 74.77
CA GLY A 302 13.63 -29.73 75.17
C GLY A 302 14.99 -29.06 75.40
N GLU A 303 15.96 -29.79 75.94
CA GLU A 303 17.31 -29.27 76.27
C GLU A 303 18.26 -29.14 75.07
N GLY A 304 17.92 -29.72 73.93
CA GLY A 304 18.74 -29.77 72.72
C GLY A 304 18.11 -29.09 71.51
N THR A 305 18.66 -29.34 70.33
CA THR A 305 18.07 -28.86 69.08
C THR A 305 16.75 -29.60 68.82
N ILE A 306 15.68 -28.84 68.59
CA ILE A 306 14.34 -29.37 68.33
C ILE A 306 14.14 -29.66 66.84
N ALA A 307 13.69 -30.87 66.55
CA ALA A 307 13.13 -31.30 65.28
C ALA A 307 11.81 -32.03 65.53
N TYR A 308 11.06 -32.33 64.48
CA TYR A 308 9.78 -33.03 64.57
C TYR A 308 9.75 -34.32 63.75
N ARG A 309 8.82 -35.21 64.08
CA ARG A 309 8.39 -36.33 63.23
C ARG A 309 6.89 -36.27 63.08
N TRP A 310 6.39 -36.07 61.86
CA TRP A 310 4.97 -36.13 61.56
C TRP A 310 4.51 -37.56 61.24
N GLU A 311 3.29 -37.88 61.67
CA GLU A 311 2.65 -39.17 61.44
C GLU A 311 1.21 -38.97 60.96
N ARG A 312 0.73 -39.88 60.11
CA ARG A 312 -0.65 -39.89 59.60
C ARG A 312 -1.34 -41.24 59.80
N SER A 313 -2.65 -41.21 59.91
CA SER A 313 -3.55 -42.36 60.00
C SER A 313 -4.76 -42.11 59.10
N VAL A 314 -4.99 -42.96 58.10
CA VAL A 314 -6.13 -42.83 57.17
C VAL A 314 -7.30 -43.65 57.71
N ALA A 315 -8.55 -43.21 57.50
CA ALA A 315 -9.75 -43.96 57.89
C ALA A 315 -9.64 -45.44 57.46
N PRO A 316 -9.87 -46.45 58.35
CA PRO A 316 -10.55 -46.38 59.65
C PRO A 316 -9.65 -46.06 60.87
N PHE A 317 -8.49 -45.44 60.66
CA PHE A 317 -7.58 -44.92 61.70
C PHE A 317 -6.84 -45.95 62.57
N THR A 318 -6.69 -47.18 62.10
CA THR A 318 -6.11 -48.29 62.88
C THR A 318 -4.58 -48.31 62.94
N VAL A 319 -3.88 -47.55 62.08
CA VAL A 319 -2.41 -47.59 61.96
C VAL A 319 -1.85 -46.19 61.74
N TRP A 320 -0.90 -45.78 62.60
CA TRP A 320 -0.09 -44.58 62.40
C TRP A 320 1.13 -44.88 61.53
N THR A 321 1.41 -44.01 60.56
CA THR A 321 2.53 -44.12 59.63
C THR A 321 3.34 -42.83 59.61
N THR A 322 4.66 -42.94 59.75
CA THR A 322 5.58 -41.80 59.66
C THR A 322 5.59 -41.18 58.26
N ILE A 323 5.55 -39.85 58.20
CA ILE A 323 5.71 -39.09 56.97
C ILE A 323 7.19 -38.77 56.78
N GLY A 324 7.82 -39.44 55.81
CA GLY A 324 9.25 -39.24 55.51
C GLY A 324 9.58 -37.80 55.12
N GLY A 325 10.64 -37.23 55.70
CA GLY A 325 11.12 -35.87 55.42
C GLY A 325 10.34 -34.74 56.09
N ALA A 326 9.21 -35.01 56.75
CA ALA A 326 8.44 -33.99 57.46
C ALA A 326 9.04 -33.74 58.86
N THR A 327 10.03 -32.83 58.94
CA THR A 327 10.76 -32.50 60.18
C THR A 327 10.52 -31.10 60.74
N ALA A 328 9.75 -30.27 60.03
CA ALA A 328 9.43 -28.90 60.43
C ALA A 328 8.28 -28.82 61.45
N ALA A 329 8.16 -27.67 62.13
CA ALA A 329 7.07 -27.39 63.07
C ALA A 329 5.68 -27.37 62.41
N THR A 330 5.63 -27.18 61.09
CA THR A 330 4.41 -27.16 60.27
C THR A 330 4.46 -28.26 59.20
N TYR A 331 3.29 -28.67 58.70
CA TYR A 331 3.16 -29.66 57.64
C TYR A 331 1.98 -29.34 56.71
N ASN A 332 2.16 -29.48 55.40
CA ASN A 332 1.08 -29.34 54.43
C ASN A 332 0.72 -30.74 53.87
N PRO A 333 -0.46 -31.30 54.20
CA PRO A 333 -0.89 -32.61 53.70
C PRO A 333 -1.07 -32.70 52.18
N GLY A 334 -1.34 -31.59 51.49
CA GLY A 334 -1.78 -31.61 50.10
C GLY A 334 -3.18 -32.22 49.92
N PRO A 335 -3.63 -32.47 48.68
CA PRO A 335 -4.94 -33.03 48.43
C PRO A 335 -5.07 -34.46 48.98
N LEU A 336 -6.15 -34.73 49.69
CA LEU A 336 -6.45 -36.03 50.31
C LEU A 336 -7.68 -36.67 49.67
N ALA A 337 -7.61 -37.98 49.42
CA ALA A 337 -8.72 -38.77 48.86
C ALA A 337 -9.67 -39.33 49.94
N PHE A 338 -9.23 -39.36 51.20
CA PHE A 338 -9.96 -39.95 52.33
C PHE A 338 -9.73 -39.12 53.60
N THR A 339 -10.69 -39.17 54.52
CA THR A 339 -10.52 -38.58 55.86
C THR A 339 -9.26 -39.13 56.51
N THR A 340 -8.37 -38.23 56.94
CA THR A 340 -7.03 -38.57 57.44
C THR A 340 -6.76 -37.79 58.72
N GLN A 341 -6.23 -38.50 59.72
CA GLN A 341 -5.76 -37.94 60.97
C GLN A 341 -4.25 -37.73 60.94
N PHE A 342 -3.77 -36.67 61.60
CA PHE A 342 -2.36 -36.31 61.73
C PHE A 342 -1.98 -36.09 63.19
N ARG A 343 -0.74 -36.44 63.55
CA ARG A 343 -0.11 -36.12 64.84
C ARG A 343 1.39 -35.88 64.65
N ARG A 344 2.05 -35.32 65.65
CA ARG A 344 3.48 -34.97 65.63
C ARG A 344 4.17 -35.46 66.90
N ILE A 345 5.45 -35.80 66.78
CA ILE A 345 6.35 -36.10 67.90
C ILE A 345 7.50 -35.09 67.88
N THR A 346 7.85 -34.52 69.03
CA THR A 346 9.00 -33.63 69.23
C THR A 346 10.24 -34.46 69.50
N VAL A 347 11.34 -34.15 68.83
CA VAL A 347 12.65 -34.80 69.01
C VAL A 347 13.66 -33.74 69.43
N SER A 348 14.18 -33.85 70.65
CA SER A 348 15.26 -32.98 71.17
C SER A 348 16.59 -33.71 71.07
N THR A 349 17.57 -33.13 70.40
CA THR A 349 18.92 -33.74 70.26
C THR A 349 19.98 -32.89 70.96
N LEU A 350 20.61 -33.43 71.99
CA LEU A 350 21.74 -32.83 72.71
C LEU A 350 22.93 -33.80 72.69
N ASN A 351 24.14 -33.30 72.41
CA ASN A 351 25.38 -34.10 72.36
C ASN A 351 25.29 -35.36 71.46
N GLY A 352 24.47 -35.31 70.40
CA GLY A 352 24.22 -36.43 69.49
C GLY A 352 23.19 -37.46 69.96
N VAL A 353 22.59 -37.28 71.13
CA VAL A 353 21.55 -38.17 71.68
C VAL A 353 20.18 -37.53 71.56
N SER A 354 19.30 -38.17 70.80
CA SER A 354 17.93 -37.74 70.54
C SER A 354 16.94 -38.35 71.52
N CYS A 355 16.21 -37.52 72.24
CA CYS A 355 15.09 -37.91 73.09
C CYS A 355 13.77 -37.53 72.41
N GLU A 356 12.75 -38.38 72.53
CA GLU A 356 11.43 -38.18 71.91
C GLU A 356 10.36 -37.85 72.96
N SER A 357 9.42 -36.97 72.61
CA SER A 357 8.23 -36.72 73.41
C SER A 357 7.16 -37.80 73.22
N ALA A 358 6.08 -37.71 74.00
CA ALA A 358 4.79 -38.29 73.59
C ALA A 358 4.31 -37.69 72.25
N ALA A 359 3.23 -38.22 71.68
CA ALA A 359 2.58 -37.57 70.53
C ALA A 359 1.77 -36.33 70.96
N SER A 360 1.62 -35.38 70.03
CA SER A 360 0.71 -34.23 70.14
C SER A 360 -0.77 -34.65 70.19
N ASN A 361 -1.67 -33.65 70.30
CA ASN A 361 -3.06 -33.81 69.90
C ASN A 361 -3.19 -34.30 68.44
N ILE A 362 -4.35 -34.83 68.09
CA ILE A 362 -4.69 -35.32 66.75
C ILE A 362 -5.47 -34.24 66.01
N VAL A 363 -5.17 -34.09 64.71
CA VAL A 363 -5.91 -33.25 63.76
C VAL A 363 -6.59 -34.14 62.74
N THR A 364 -7.92 -34.06 62.64
CA THR A 364 -8.72 -34.78 61.64
C THR A 364 -9.04 -33.87 60.47
N ILE A 365 -8.63 -34.27 59.26
CA ILE A 365 -9.08 -33.63 58.02
C ILE A 365 -10.20 -34.48 57.44
N THR A 366 -11.44 -33.98 57.53
CA THR A 366 -12.66 -34.65 57.07
C THR A 366 -12.91 -34.36 55.59
N ILE A 367 -12.99 -35.42 54.78
CA ILE A 367 -13.32 -35.33 53.37
C ILE A 367 -14.84 -35.45 53.18
N GLN A 368 -15.48 -34.39 52.69
CA GLN A 368 -16.89 -34.37 52.33
C GLN A 368 -17.10 -34.85 50.89
N ASP A 369 -17.84 -35.96 50.75
CA ASP A 369 -18.32 -36.49 49.47
C ASP A 369 -19.68 -35.85 49.11
N ILE A 370 -19.63 -34.63 48.59
CA ILE A 370 -20.81 -33.92 48.08
C ILE A 370 -20.82 -34.04 46.55
N ALA A 371 -21.80 -34.77 46.01
CA ALA A 371 -22.01 -34.87 44.58
C ALA A 371 -22.65 -33.58 44.05
N VAL A 372 -21.83 -32.68 43.48
CA VAL A 372 -22.29 -31.41 42.88
C VAL A 372 -22.21 -31.47 41.35
N THR A 373 -23.30 -31.18 40.66
CA THR A 373 -23.32 -31.06 39.18
C THR A 373 -23.37 -29.59 38.74
N ALA A 374 -22.80 -29.27 37.57
CA ALA A 374 -22.72 -27.90 37.04
C ALA A 374 -24.03 -27.38 36.44
N GLY A 375 -24.91 -28.29 36.00
CA GLY A 375 -26.03 -27.97 35.13
C GLY A 375 -25.55 -27.49 33.75
N SER A 376 -26.37 -26.66 33.09
CA SER A 376 -26.03 -25.97 31.85
C SER A 376 -26.67 -24.59 31.80
N ILE A 377 -25.95 -23.63 31.21
CA ILE A 377 -26.40 -22.25 30.95
C ILE A 377 -26.84 -22.13 29.48
N GLY A 378 -27.25 -20.94 29.04
CA GLY A 378 -27.81 -20.65 27.71
C GLY A 378 -26.92 -20.99 26.50
N THR A 379 -27.25 -20.43 25.33
CA THR A 379 -26.53 -20.70 24.07
C THR A 379 -25.63 -19.55 23.64
N ASP A 380 -24.65 -19.86 22.78
CA ASP A 380 -23.79 -18.86 22.12
C ASP A 380 -24.62 -17.81 21.38
N GLN A 381 -24.13 -16.57 21.38
CA GLN A 381 -24.78 -15.44 20.72
C GLN A 381 -23.81 -14.77 19.76
N THR A 382 -24.34 -14.05 18.77
CA THR A 382 -23.55 -13.14 17.93
C THR A 382 -24.29 -11.80 17.83
N ILE A 383 -23.58 -10.71 18.09
CA ILE A 383 -24.12 -9.35 18.22
C ILE A 383 -23.21 -8.32 17.53
N CYS A 384 -23.70 -7.09 17.34
CA CYS A 384 -22.87 -6.00 16.83
C CYS A 384 -22.03 -5.33 17.93
N ASN A 385 -21.03 -4.56 17.50
CA ASN A 385 -20.18 -3.79 18.40
C ASN A 385 -21.01 -2.71 19.12
N ASN A 386 -21.00 -2.74 20.46
CA ASN A 386 -21.83 -1.92 21.36
C ASN A 386 -23.31 -2.33 21.44
N ASP A 387 -23.67 -3.55 21.02
CA ASP A 387 -24.97 -4.13 21.39
C ASP A 387 -24.91 -4.75 22.79
N ILE A 388 -26.07 -4.85 23.44
CA ILE A 388 -26.27 -5.59 24.70
C ILE A 388 -26.71 -7.02 24.34
N PRO A 389 -26.03 -8.07 24.84
CA PRO A 389 -26.44 -9.46 24.61
C PRO A 389 -27.71 -9.84 25.37
N ASP A 390 -28.38 -10.91 24.96
CA ASP A 390 -29.48 -11.50 25.72
C ASP A 390 -28.96 -12.12 27.04
N ASN A 391 -29.79 -12.07 28.08
CA ASN A 391 -29.48 -12.64 29.39
C ASN A 391 -29.25 -14.16 29.33
N LEU A 392 -28.24 -14.65 30.06
CA LEU A 392 -27.94 -16.08 30.10
C LEU A 392 -28.84 -16.76 31.13
N VAL A 393 -29.84 -17.51 30.65
CA VAL A 393 -30.70 -18.34 31.49
C VAL A 393 -30.03 -19.67 31.87
N SER A 394 -30.49 -20.27 32.97
CA SER A 394 -30.18 -21.66 33.31
C SER A 394 -31.05 -22.58 32.44
N LEU A 395 -30.42 -23.48 31.67
CA LEU A 395 -31.15 -24.50 30.90
C LEU A 395 -31.34 -25.79 31.71
N VAL A 396 -30.35 -26.11 32.56
CA VAL A 396 -30.43 -27.15 33.58
C VAL A 396 -29.74 -26.61 34.83
N ASP A 397 -30.42 -26.66 35.97
CA ASP A 397 -29.83 -26.21 37.24
C ASP A 397 -28.78 -27.19 37.78
N GLY A 398 -27.86 -26.66 38.58
CA GLY A 398 -26.87 -27.47 39.28
C GLY A 398 -27.51 -28.21 40.45
N THR A 399 -27.24 -29.50 40.58
CA THR A 399 -27.71 -30.33 41.71
C THR A 399 -26.63 -30.50 42.76
N ALA A 400 -27.03 -30.75 44.01
CA ALA A 400 -26.14 -31.08 45.12
C ALA A 400 -26.76 -32.18 46.00
N THR A 401 -25.97 -32.77 46.89
CA THR A 401 -26.47 -33.70 47.93
C THR A 401 -27.58 -33.06 48.77
N ALA A 402 -28.63 -33.83 49.08
CA ALA A 402 -29.81 -33.34 49.79
C ALA A 402 -29.47 -32.63 51.11
N GLY A 403 -30.00 -31.43 51.30
CA GLY A 403 -29.74 -30.56 52.46
C GLY A 403 -28.69 -29.48 52.25
N ALA A 404 -27.90 -29.52 51.17
CA ALA A 404 -27.01 -28.42 50.81
C ALA A 404 -27.78 -27.24 50.17
N VAL A 405 -27.38 -26.02 50.50
CA VAL A 405 -27.88 -24.80 49.84
C VAL A 405 -27.14 -24.62 48.52
N VAL A 406 -27.89 -24.52 47.41
CA VAL A 406 -27.33 -24.31 46.08
C VAL A 406 -27.30 -22.81 45.75
N THR A 407 -26.11 -22.30 45.48
CA THR A 407 -25.87 -20.99 44.85
C THR A 407 -24.93 -21.17 43.66
N TYR A 408 -24.57 -20.07 42.98
CA TYR A 408 -23.73 -20.11 41.80
C TYR A 408 -22.55 -19.13 41.90
N GLU A 409 -21.53 -19.38 41.09
CA GLU A 409 -20.44 -18.44 40.84
C GLU A 409 -20.27 -18.29 39.32
N TRP A 410 -20.41 -17.06 38.82
CA TRP A 410 -20.20 -16.74 37.42
C TRP A 410 -18.78 -16.25 37.15
N GLN A 411 -18.24 -16.62 35.99
CA GLN A 411 -17.01 -16.08 35.45
C GLN A 411 -17.21 -15.51 34.05
N ILE A 412 -16.49 -14.42 33.79
CA ILE A 412 -16.38 -13.72 32.50
C ILE A 412 -14.96 -13.89 31.96
N ASN A 413 -14.81 -13.90 30.63
CA ASN A 413 -13.51 -13.95 29.96
C ASN A 413 -13.50 -13.05 28.73
N THR A 414 -12.68 -12.00 28.80
CA THR A 414 -12.35 -11.05 27.73
C THR A 414 -10.88 -11.14 27.30
N GLY A 415 -10.18 -12.21 27.72
CA GLY A 415 -8.75 -12.45 27.53
C GLY A 415 -8.16 -13.37 28.62
N ALA A 416 -8.72 -13.31 29.83
CA ALA A 416 -8.51 -14.27 30.91
C ALA A 416 -9.81 -14.47 31.71
N TRP A 417 -9.99 -15.62 32.35
CA TRP A 417 -11.15 -15.90 33.22
C TRP A 417 -11.06 -15.12 34.53
N ALA A 418 -12.10 -14.36 34.85
CA ALA A 418 -12.28 -13.64 36.12
C ALA A 418 -13.68 -13.90 36.70
N THR A 419 -13.81 -13.97 38.02
CA THR A 419 -15.10 -14.10 38.70
C THR A 419 -15.87 -12.79 38.71
N ILE A 420 -17.17 -12.85 38.46
CA ILE A 420 -18.08 -11.69 38.51
C ILE A 420 -18.58 -11.52 39.96
N PRO A 421 -18.20 -10.46 40.69
CA PRO A 421 -18.57 -10.32 42.10
C PRO A 421 -20.07 -10.13 42.29
N GLY A 422 -20.67 -10.86 43.24
CA GLY A 422 -22.08 -10.72 43.62
C GLY A 422 -23.07 -11.54 42.77
N GLU A 423 -22.67 -12.04 41.60
CA GLU A 423 -23.54 -12.83 40.72
C GLU A 423 -23.65 -14.28 41.20
N ASN A 424 -24.69 -14.55 42.01
CA ASN A 424 -24.95 -15.84 42.64
C ASN A 424 -26.22 -16.55 42.16
N ASN A 425 -26.94 -15.96 41.21
CA ASN A 425 -28.19 -16.46 40.66
C ASN A 425 -27.98 -17.55 39.59
N ALA A 426 -29.03 -18.34 39.33
CA ALA A 426 -29.02 -19.37 38.29
C ALA A 426 -28.87 -18.79 36.87
N GLY A 427 -29.45 -17.61 36.61
CA GLY A 427 -29.19 -16.83 35.40
C GLY A 427 -28.23 -15.67 35.64
N LEU A 428 -27.64 -15.14 34.56
CA LEU A 428 -26.84 -13.91 34.55
C LEU A 428 -27.57 -12.82 33.76
N ASN A 429 -27.73 -11.64 34.37
CA ASN A 429 -28.29 -10.47 33.71
C ASN A 429 -27.16 -9.63 33.10
N ILE A 430 -27.16 -9.46 31.79
CA ILE A 430 -26.14 -8.71 31.04
C ILE A 430 -26.78 -7.40 30.56
N SER A 431 -26.53 -6.31 31.30
CA SER A 431 -27.11 -4.99 31.02
C SER A 431 -26.15 -4.02 30.31
N THR A 432 -24.91 -4.44 30.05
CA THR A 432 -23.85 -3.60 29.49
C THR A 432 -23.49 -4.00 28.06
N PRO A 433 -23.29 -3.05 27.14
CA PRO A 433 -22.82 -3.32 25.79
C PRO A 433 -21.47 -4.04 25.72
N HIS A 434 -21.26 -4.89 24.72
CA HIS A 434 -19.95 -5.51 24.46
C HIS A 434 -19.24 -4.94 23.23
N THR A 435 -17.94 -4.67 23.41
CA THR A 435 -17.02 -4.21 22.37
C THR A 435 -16.02 -5.28 21.92
N VAL A 436 -15.90 -6.37 22.69
CA VAL A 436 -15.00 -7.50 22.46
C VAL A 436 -15.77 -8.82 22.61
N THR A 437 -15.30 -9.88 21.96
CA THR A 437 -15.88 -11.21 22.15
C THR A 437 -15.63 -11.68 23.59
N THR A 438 -16.69 -12.10 24.27
CA THR A 438 -16.70 -12.40 25.70
C THR A 438 -17.28 -13.78 25.93
N SER A 439 -16.59 -14.63 26.67
CA SER A 439 -17.14 -15.92 27.10
C SER A 439 -17.56 -15.90 28.57
N TYR A 440 -18.65 -16.58 28.88
CA TYR A 440 -19.17 -16.76 30.24
C TYR A 440 -19.21 -18.24 30.60
N ARG A 441 -18.99 -18.54 31.87
CA ARG A 441 -19.24 -19.87 32.44
C ARG A 441 -19.69 -19.74 33.89
N ARG A 442 -20.43 -20.72 34.37
CA ARG A 442 -20.93 -20.78 35.74
C ARG A 442 -20.40 -22.03 36.42
N ARG A 443 -20.23 -22.03 37.74
CA ARG A 443 -20.17 -23.26 38.54
C ARG A 443 -21.20 -23.22 39.65
N THR A 444 -21.61 -24.40 40.10
CA THR A 444 -22.53 -24.58 41.21
C THR A 444 -21.73 -24.58 42.50
N VAL A 445 -22.21 -23.84 43.50
CA VAL A 445 -21.64 -23.76 44.85
C VAL A 445 -22.65 -24.41 45.80
N ALA A 446 -22.31 -25.56 46.33
CA ALA A 446 -23.14 -26.31 47.27
C ALA A 446 -22.62 -26.09 48.70
N THR A 447 -23.38 -25.35 49.51
CA THR A 447 -22.99 -25.03 50.89
C THR A 447 -23.73 -25.94 51.88
N LEU A 448 -22.99 -26.72 52.67
CA LEU A 448 -23.52 -27.58 53.73
C LEU A 448 -22.73 -27.36 55.03
N ALA A 449 -23.44 -27.09 56.13
CA ALA A 449 -22.84 -26.80 57.44
C ALA A 449 -21.70 -25.75 57.39
N GLY A 450 -21.89 -24.68 56.63
CA GLY A 450 -20.91 -23.59 56.45
C GLY A 450 -19.78 -23.86 55.45
N ASN A 451 -19.60 -25.10 54.99
CA ASN A 451 -18.56 -25.48 54.04
C ASN A 451 -19.12 -25.50 52.61
N SER A 452 -18.37 -24.98 51.64
CA SER A 452 -18.80 -24.86 50.23
C SER A 452 -18.02 -25.79 49.31
N CYS A 453 -18.72 -26.71 48.63
CA CYS A 453 -18.16 -27.53 47.57
C CYS A 453 -18.57 -26.99 46.20
N PHE A 454 -17.65 -27.10 45.23
CA PHE A 454 -17.80 -26.55 43.89
C PHE A 454 -17.92 -27.67 42.86
N SER A 455 -18.86 -27.55 41.92
CA SER A 455 -18.81 -28.35 40.69
C SER A 455 -17.72 -27.86 39.73
N GLN A 456 -17.45 -28.64 38.69
CA GLN A 456 -16.77 -28.14 37.50
C GLN A 456 -17.53 -26.96 36.89
N TYR A 457 -16.84 -26.08 36.15
CA TYR A 457 -17.53 -25.05 35.38
C TYR A 457 -18.38 -25.69 34.27
N THR A 458 -19.50 -25.06 33.92
CA THR A 458 -20.29 -25.38 32.74
C THR A 458 -19.45 -25.26 31.47
N VAL A 459 -19.93 -25.85 30.37
CA VAL A 459 -19.50 -25.42 29.03
C VAL A 459 -19.65 -23.89 28.95
N ALA A 460 -18.64 -23.24 28.37
CA ALA A 460 -18.62 -21.80 28.24
C ALA A 460 -19.54 -21.34 27.10
N VAL A 461 -20.35 -20.32 27.36
CA VAL A 461 -21.16 -19.63 26.36
C VAL A 461 -20.38 -18.44 25.83
N THR A 462 -20.24 -18.33 24.52
CA THR A 462 -19.47 -17.28 23.87
C THR A 462 -20.39 -16.28 23.18
N ILE A 463 -20.26 -15.02 23.59
CA ILE A 463 -20.88 -13.86 22.97
C ILE A 463 -19.90 -13.30 21.94
N THR A 464 -20.11 -13.65 20.67
CA THR A 464 -19.26 -13.21 19.56
C THR A 464 -19.64 -11.78 19.15
N VAL A 465 -18.71 -10.84 19.28
CA VAL A 465 -18.92 -9.45 18.85
C VAL A 465 -18.36 -9.25 17.44
N ILE A 466 -19.24 -8.91 16.50
CA ILE A 466 -18.84 -8.49 15.15
C ILE A 466 -18.09 -7.16 15.26
N ARG A 467 -16.92 -7.07 14.60
CA ARG A 467 -16.07 -5.87 14.67
C ARG A 467 -16.75 -4.65 14.02
N PRO A 468 -16.40 -3.41 14.44
CA PRO A 468 -16.98 -2.19 13.86
C PRO A 468 -16.97 -2.21 12.33
N VAL A 469 -18.13 -1.96 11.73
CA VAL A 469 -18.32 -2.02 10.27
C VAL A 469 -18.01 -0.67 9.67
N THR A 470 -16.94 -0.58 8.90
CA THR A 470 -16.57 0.66 8.21
C THR A 470 -17.37 0.83 6.91
N PRO A 471 -17.89 2.04 6.59
CA PRO A 471 -18.67 2.25 5.37
C PRO A 471 -17.85 2.16 4.08
N GLY A 472 -16.58 2.54 4.15
CA GLY A 472 -15.76 2.80 2.97
C GLY A 472 -16.20 4.08 2.25
N SER A 473 -15.95 4.15 0.95
CA SER A 473 -16.30 5.29 0.10
C SER A 473 -16.66 4.84 -1.32
N ILE A 474 -17.46 5.66 -2.00
CA ILE A 474 -17.95 5.42 -3.36
C ILE A 474 -17.59 6.59 -4.29
N ALA A 475 -17.70 6.35 -5.60
CA ALA A 475 -17.27 7.24 -6.69
C ALA A 475 -17.80 8.69 -6.60
N ALA A 476 -17.30 9.56 -7.48
CA ALA A 476 -17.75 10.95 -7.57
C ALA A 476 -19.16 11.07 -8.22
N SER A 477 -19.81 12.21 -7.96
CA SER A 477 -21.05 12.64 -8.61
C SER A 477 -20.92 12.70 -10.14
N GLN A 478 -22.04 12.50 -10.83
CA GLN A 478 -22.11 12.52 -12.30
C GLN A 478 -23.19 13.51 -12.77
N THR A 479 -23.13 13.89 -14.04
CA THR A 479 -24.19 14.63 -14.72
C THR A 479 -24.57 13.86 -15.98
N ILE A 480 -25.86 13.76 -16.28
CA ILE A 480 -26.39 13.04 -17.44
C ILE A 480 -27.56 13.79 -18.08
N CYS A 481 -27.89 13.43 -19.32
CA CYS A 481 -29.11 13.89 -19.99
C CYS A 481 -30.34 13.14 -19.47
N ASN A 482 -31.52 13.74 -19.61
CA ASN A 482 -32.77 13.09 -19.27
C ASN A 482 -32.95 11.76 -20.01
N GLY A 483 -33.21 10.68 -19.26
CA GLY A 483 -33.37 9.33 -19.82
C GLY A 483 -32.06 8.63 -20.21
N ALA A 484 -30.89 9.21 -19.95
CA ALA A 484 -29.61 8.54 -20.15
C ALA A 484 -29.25 7.60 -18.97
N THR A 485 -28.41 6.60 -19.23
CA THR A 485 -27.90 5.69 -18.19
C THR A 485 -26.61 6.26 -17.58
N PRO A 486 -26.49 6.37 -16.25
CA PRO A 486 -25.24 6.78 -15.59
C PRO A 486 -24.11 5.76 -15.80
N ALA A 487 -22.86 6.19 -15.64
CA ALA A 487 -21.74 5.25 -15.51
C ALA A 487 -21.86 4.48 -14.18
N PRO A 488 -21.39 3.21 -14.10
CA PRO A 488 -21.46 2.44 -12.87
C PRO A 488 -20.80 3.13 -11.67
N LEU A 489 -21.49 3.13 -10.54
CA LEU A 489 -21.01 3.66 -9.26
C LEU A 489 -20.01 2.66 -8.68
N THR A 490 -18.71 2.97 -8.78
CA THR A 490 -17.64 2.11 -8.25
C THR A 490 -17.38 2.35 -6.77
N SER A 491 -16.96 1.31 -6.06
CA SER A 491 -16.33 1.45 -4.74
C SER A 491 -14.96 2.09 -4.89
N VAL A 492 -14.67 3.14 -4.12
CA VAL A 492 -13.33 3.74 -4.04
C VAL A 492 -12.56 3.09 -2.89
N THR A 493 -13.17 3.05 -1.71
CA THR A 493 -12.69 2.25 -0.57
C THR A 493 -13.78 1.24 -0.21
N ALA A 494 -13.42 -0.05 -0.17
CA ALA A 494 -14.34 -1.09 0.29
C ALA A 494 -14.64 -0.89 1.79
N GLY A 495 -15.92 -1.04 2.17
CA GLY A 495 -16.27 -1.18 3.58
C GLY A 495 -15.74 -2.51 4.14
N ASN A 496 -15.33 -2.51 5.41
CA ASN A 496 -14.60 -3.61 6.04
C ASN A 496 -15.07 -3.84 7.48
N SER A 497 -15.20 -5.12 7.86
CA SER A 497 -15.26 -5.62 9.23
C SER A 497 -14.51 -6.97 9.27
N PRO A 498 -13.29 -7.03 9.84
CA PRO A 498 -12.45 -8.22 9.69
C PRO A 498 -13.00 -9.43 10.45
N GLY A 499 -13.12 -10.56 9.76
CA GLY A 499 -13.70 -11.82 10.26
C GLY A 499 -15.14 -12.07 9.81
N SER A 500 -15.82 -11.05 9.27
CA SER A 500 -17.18 -11.16 8.73
C SER A 500 -17.21 -11.28 7.21
N THR A 501 -18.26 -11.87 6.67
CA THR A 501 -18.58 -11.80 5.24
C THR A 501 -19.15 -10.42 4.93
N ILE A 502 -18.60 -9.72 3.95
CA ILE A 502 -19.03 -8.36 3.59
C ILE A 502 -19.94 -8.39 2.36
N THR A 503 -21.10 -7.76 2.47
CA THR A 503 -22.02 -7.47 1.36
C THR A 503 -22.47 -6.02 1.42
N TYR A 504 -23.19 -5.56 0.38
CA TYR A 504 -23.61 -4.15 0.28
C TYR A 504 -25.10 -4.00 0.00
N ARG A 505 -25.69 -2.97 0.60
CA ARG A 505 -27.00 -2.43 0.25
C ARG A 505 -26.81 -1.06 -0.39
N TRP A 506 -27.39 -0.87 -1.56
CA TRP A 506 -27.45 0.44 -2.20
C TRP A 506 -28.81 1.06 -1.95
N GLU A 507 -28.80 2.33 -1.57
CA GLU A 507 -29.99 3.12 -1.28
C GLU A 507 -30.02 4.34 -2.21
N GLN A 508 -31.23 4.72 -2.62
CA GLN A 508 -31.49 5.85 -3.50
C GLN A 508 -32.51 6.80 -2.89
N SER A 509 -32.40 8.07 -3.24
CA SER A 509 -33.29 9.16 -2.86
C SER A 509 -33.58 10.02 -4.09
N THR A 510 -34.81 10.53 -4.21
CA THR A 510 -35.24 11.48 -5.24
C THR A 510 -35.62 12.85 -4.67
N ASP A 511 -35.43 13.05 -3.36
CA ASP A 511 -35.91 14.20 -2.59
C ASP A 511 -34.79 15.00 -1.91
N GLY A 512 -33.56 14.94 -2.46
CA GLY A 512 -32.40 15.65 -1.90
C GLY A 512 -31.70 14.92 -0.74
N GLY A 513 -32.05 13.64 -0.51
CA GLY A 513 -31.52 12.83 0.57
C GLY A 513 -32.33 12.89 1.87
N THR A 514 -33.56 13.40 1.84
CA THR A 514 -34.43 13.42 3.04
C THR A 514 -35.09 12.08 3.32
N SER A 515 -35.42 11.29 2.30
CA SER A 515 -35.90 9.91 2.43
C SER A 515 -35.14 8.97 1.51
N TRP A 516 -34.91 7.74 1.98
CA TRP A 516 -34.06 6.76 1.30
C TRP A 516 -34.83 5.45 1.12
N THR A 517 -34.76 4.92 -0.11
CA THR A 517 -35.36 3.63 -0.49
C THR A 517 -34.26 2.68 -0.94
N VAL A 518 -34.48 1.38 -0.77
CA VAL A 518 -33.49 0.36 -1.14
C VAL A 518 -33.52 0.15 -2.65
N ALA A 519 -32.40 0.41 -3.32
CA ALA A 519 -32.24 0.17 -4.76
C ALA A 519 -31.82 -1.29 -5.03
N THR A 520 -30.96 -1.88 -4.18
CA THR A 520 -30.59 -3.31 -4.25
C THR A 520 -29.92 -3.79 -2.94
N THR A 521 -30.00 -5.08 -2.65
CA THR A 521 -29.39 -5.78 -1.50
C THR A 521 -28.52 -6.95 -1.97
N GLY A 522 -27.49 -7.29 -1.19
CA GLY A 522 -26.56 -8.38 -1.53
C GLY A 522 -25.70 -8.08 -2.75
N ALA A 523 -25.64 -6.82 -3.18
CA ALA A 523 -24.92 -6.39 -4.36
C ALA A 523 -23.39 -6.46 -4.14
N PRO A 524 -22.59 -6.58 -5.22
CA PRO A 524 -21.16 -6.34 -5.15
C PRO A 524 -20.85 -4.88 -4.75
N ALA A 525 -19.56 -4.59 -4.51
CA ALA A 525 -19.13 -3.29 -4.00
C ALA A 525 -19.48 -2.08 -4.89
N GLY A 526 -19.78 -2.31 -6.17
CA GLY A 526 -20.28 -1.31 -7.13
C GLY A 526 -21.71 -1.59 -7.59
N TYR A 527 -22.37 -0.59 -8.14
CA TYR A 527 -23.76 -0.65 -8.63
C TYR A 527 -23.92 0.11 -9.95
N ALA A 528 -24.74 -0.40 -10.86
CA ALA A 528 -25.06 0.26 -12.12
C ALA A 528 -26.55 0.69 -12.11
N PRO A 529 -26.85 1.98 -11.88
CA PRO A 529 -28.20 2.50 -12.01
C PRO A 529 -28.70 2.36 -13.46
N GLY A 530 -30.01 2.17 -13.64
CA GLY A 530 -30.65 2.25 -14.95
C GLY A 530 -30.77 3.70 -15.47
N PRO A 531 -31.44 3.90 -16.61
CA PRO A 531 -31.80 5.24 -17.11
C PRO A 531 -32.55 6.07 -16.06
N LEU A 532 -32.19 7.35 -15.90
CA LEU A 532 -32.84 8.26 -14.93
C LEU A 532 -33.45 9.48 -15.60
N THR A 533 -34.64 9.89 -15.15
CA THR A 533 -35.40 11.05 -15.64
C THR A 533 -35.45 12.22 -14.65
N MET A 534 -34.94 12.03 -13.43
CA MET A 534 -34.85 13.06 -12.38
C MET A 534 -33.56 12.90 -11.58
N THR A 535 -33.05 14.01 -11.02
CA THR A 535 -31.83 13.98 -10.19
C THR A 535 -32.03 13.03 -9.01
N THR A 536 -31.10 12.09 -8.86
CA THR A 536 -31.20 10.99 -7.88
C THR A 536 -29.91 10.93 -7.08
N TRP A 537 -30.03 10.79 -5.77
CA TRP A 537 -28.93 10.65 -4.82
C TRP A 537 -28.75 9.17 -4.49
N PHE A 538 -27.50 8.70 -4.45
CA PHE A 538 -27.17 7.32 -4.09
C PHE A 538 -26.19 7.29 -2.92
N ARG A 539 -26.40 6.33 -2.01
CA ARG A 539 -25.46 5.98 -0.94
C ARG A 539 -25.40 4.47 -0.79
N ARG A 540 -24.35 3.98 -0.15
CA ARG A 540 -24.16 2.56 0.13
C ARG A 540 -24.06 2.34 1.63
N ILE A 541 -24.60 1.22 2.11
CA ILE A 541 -24.39 0.72 3.46
C ILE A 541 -23.65 -0.61 3.35
N THR A 542 -22.58 -0.76 4.14
CA THR A 542 -21.81 -1.98 4.25
C THR A 542 -22.47 -2.88 5.28
N ILE A 543 -22.66 -4.15 4.93
CA ILE A 543 -23.26 -5.17 5.79
C ILE A 543 -22.19 -6.21 6.09
N ALA A 544 -21.91 -6.41 7.38
CA ALA A 544 -21.00 -7.44 7.87
C ALA A 544 -21.81 -8.57 8.52
N THR A 545 -21.74 -9.77 7.94
CA THR A 545 -22.46 -10.95 8.42
C THR A 545 -21.49 -11.97 9.01
N LEU A 546 -21.78 -12.46 10.22
CA LEU A 546 -21.06 -13.54 10.89
C LEU A 546 -22.07 -14.40 11.65
N ASN A 547 -21.96 -15.73 11.57
CA ASN A 547 -22.87 -16.69 12.21
C ASN A 547 -24.38 -16.43 11.92
N GLY A 548 -24.70 -15.83 10.77
CA GLY A 548 -26.06 -15.45 10.38
C GLY A 548 -26.55 -14.10 10.93
N HIS A 549 -25.89 -13.53 11.95
CA HIS A 549 -26.16 -12.18 12.44
C HIS A 549 -25.52 -11.13 11.53
N SER A 550 -26.17 -9.97 11.32
CA SER A 550 -25.72 -8.96 10.36
C SER A 550 -25.71 -7.55 10.94
N CYS A 551 -24.55 -6.90 10.87
CA CYS A 551 -24.32 -5.54 11.34
C CYS A 551 -24.16 -4.56 10.19
N TYR A 552 -24.63 -3.33 10.38
CA TYR A 552 -24.67 -2.29 9.36
C TYR A 552 -23.68 -1.18 9.71
N SER A 553 -22.95 -0.68 8.72
CA SER A 553 -22.23 0.59 8.87
C SER A 553 -23.19 1.77 8.83
N ASP A 554 -22.71 2.95 9.25
CA ASP A 554 -23.24 4.22 8.74
C ASP A 554 -23.24 4.25 7.20
N PRO A 555 -24.00 5.14 6.54
CA PRO A 555 -23.91 5.29 5.09
C PRO A 555 -22.55 5.84 4.62
N THR A 556 -22.15 5.51 3.40
CA THR A 556 -21.03 6.15 2.71
C THR A 556 -21.29 7.63 2.43
N ASN A 557 -20.29 8.33 1.87
CA ASN A 557 -20.54 9.57 1.14
C ASN A 557 -21.68 9.42 0.12
N THR A 558 -22.47 10.48 -0.06
CA THR A 558 -23.56 10.53 -1.04
C THR A 558 -23.02 10.91 -2.42
N ILE A 559 -23.45 10.19 -3.44
CA ILE A 559 -23.27 10.52 -4.87
C ILE A 559 -24.52 11.24 -5.35
N ILE A 560 -24.35 12.32 -6.11
CA ILE A 560 -25.45 12.97 -6.82
C ILE A 560 -25.34 12.62 -8.30
N ILE A 561 -26.43 12.10 -8.88
CA ILE A 561 -26.56 11.95 -10.32
C ILE A 561 -27.50 13.06 -10.81
N THR A 562 -26.89 14.17 -11.23
CA THR A 562 -27.63 15.33 -11.75
C THR A 562 -28.18 15.00 -13.13
N VAL A 563 -29.50 14.87 -13.24
CA VAL A 563 -30.19 14.70 -14.51
C VAL A 563 -30.56 16.08 -15.03
N GLN A 564 -30.08 16.44 -16.21
CA GLN A 564 -30.50 17.65 -16.92
C GLN A 564 -31.96 17.53 -17.37
N ASP A 565 -32.64 18.67 -17.40
CA ASP A 565 -33.98 18.84 -17.98
C ASP A 565 -34.00 18.43 -19.46
N ILE A 566 -35.17 18.03 -19.95
CA ILE A 566 -35.37 17.74 -21.37
C ILE A 566 -35.13 19.01 -22.18
N VAL A 567 -34.13 18.98 -23.06
CA VAL A 567 -33.82 20.10 -23.96
C VAL A 567 -34.98 20.32 -24.91
N GLN A 568 -35.63 21.47 -24.77
CA GLN A 568 -36.63 21.94 -25.71
C GLN A 568 -35.90 22.63 -26.87
N PRO A 569 -35.98 22.13 -28.11
CA PRO A 569 -35.18 22.67 -29.22
C PRO A 569 -35.64 24.07 -29.67
N GLY A 570 -36.85 24.49 -29.27
CA GLY A 570 -37.50 25.70 -29.74
C GLY A 570 -38.01 25.55 -31.17
N SER A 571 -38.25 26.69 -31.83
CA SER A 571 -38.79 26.75 -33.19
C SER A 571 -38.01 27.75 -34.06
N ILE A 572 -37.96 27.48 -35.36
CA ILE A 572 -37.26 28.28 -36.37
C ILE A 572 -38.26 28.83 -37.39
N ALA A 573 -37.85 29.82 -38.18
CA ALA A 573 -38.66 30.42 -39.24
C ALA A 573 -39.23 29.37 -40.22
N ALA A 574 -40.41 29.65 -40.76
CA ALA A 574 -41.13 28.75 -41.66
C ALA A 574 -40.39 28.48 -42.98
N SER A 575 -40.81 27.38 -43.64
CA SER A 575 -40.37 26.99 -44.98
C SER A 575 -40.59 28.11 -46.02
N GLN A 576 -39.72 28.17 -47.03
CA GLN A 576 -39.73 29.19 -48.07
C GLN A 576 -39.73 28.55 -49.46
N THR A 577 -40.19 29.30 -50.46
CA THR A 577 -40.03 28.96 -51.87
C THR A 577 -39.25 30.07 -52.56
N ILE A 578 -38.19 29.71 -53.27
CA ILE A 578 -37.29 30.65 -53.96
C ILE A 578 -37.01 30.17 -55.38
N CYS A 579 -36.52 31.07 -56.21
CA CYS A 579 -36.11 30.76 -57.58
C CYS A 579 -34.69 30.22 -57.65
N TYR A 580 -34.37 29.52 -58.74
CA TYR A 580 -33.04 28.98 -58.99
C TYR A 580 -31.96 30.07 -58.90
N GLY A 581 -30.97 29.89 -58.02
CA GLY A 581 -29.88 30.84 -57.79
C GLY A 581 -30.22 32.01 -56.86
N ALA A 582 -31.43 32.09 -56.31
CA ALA A 582 -31.80 33.14 -55.35
C ALA A 582 -31.34 32.81 -53.91
N THR A 583 -31.15 33.85 -53.11
CA THR A 583 -30.83 33.75 -51.67
C THR A 583 -32.11 33.72 -50.84
N PRO A 584 -32.31 32.74 -49.93
CA PRO A 584 -33.45 32.73 -49.01
C PRO A 584 -33.43 33.89 -48.01
N ALA A 585 -34.58 34.21 -47.44
CA ALA A 585 -34.63 35.06 -46.25
C ALA A 585 -33.96 34.34 -45.05
N PRO A 586 -33.32 35.06 -44.12
CA PRO A 586 -32.68 34.43 -42.96
C PRO A 586 -33.64 33.58 -42.12
N LEU A 587 -33.18 32.39 -41.73
CA LEU A 587 -33.87 31.50 -40.82
C LEU A 587 -33.72 32.04 -39.39
N THR A 588 -34.71 32.79 -38.93
CA THR A 588 -34.73 33.36 -37.57
C THR A 588 -35.14 32.32 -36.51
N SER A 589 -34.75 32.57 -35.26
CA SER A 589 -35.29 31.85 -34.11
C SER A 589 -36.66 32.43 -33.76
N VAL A 590 -37.73 31.63 -33.89
CA VAL A 590 -39.09 32.03 -33.49
C VAL A 590 -39.28 31.79 -32.00
N THR A 591 -38.88 30.61 -31.52
CA THR A 591 -38.75 30.32 -30.09
C THR A 591 -37.31 29.87 -29.82
N PRO A 592 -36.58 30.54 -28.91
CA PRO A 592 -35.28 30.04 -28.45
C PRO A 592 -35.38 28.61 -27.92
N GLY A 593 -34.28 27.87 -27.98
CA GLY A 593 -34.18 26.61 -27.25
C GLY A 593 -34.11 26.84 -25.73
N SER A 594 -34.43 25.83 -24.94
CA SER A 594 -34.29 25.88 -23.47
C SER A 594 -33.95 24.52 -22.87
N GLY A 595 -33.46 24.52 -21.63
CA GLY A 595 -33.05 23.37 -20.85
C GLY A 595 -32.27 23.85 -19.62
N SER A 596 -31.47 22.98 -18.99
CA SER A 596 -30.78 23.30 -17.72
C SER A 596 -29.61 24.30 -17.81
N SER A 597 -29.30 24.82 -19.00
CA SER A 597 -28.28 25.86 -19.19
C SER A 597 -28.75 26.87 -20.24
N ALA A 598 -27.98 27.96 -20.40
CA ALA A 598 -28.10 28.78 -21.61
C ALA A 598 -27.89 27.89 -22.86
N PRO A 599 -28.73 28.01 -23.90
CA PRO A 599 -28.65 27.18 -25.09
C PRO A 599 -27.53 27.63 -26.03
N ALA A 600 -26.69 26.68 -26.44
CA ALA A 600 -25.83 26.81 -27.62
C ALA A 600 -26.58 26.28 -28.85
N TYR A 601 -26.25 26.80 -30.03
CA TYR A 601 -26.88 26.39 -31.29
C TYR A 601 -25.83 25.89 -32.29
N SER A 602 -26.25 24.96 -33.13
CA SER A 602 -25.61 24.67 -34.42
C SER A 602 -26.68 24.41 -35.47
N TRP A 603 -26.33 24.54 -36.75
CA TRP A 603 -27.26 24.28 -37.86
C TRP A 603 -26.83 23.07 -38.67
N GLU A 604 -27.81 22.32 -39.14
CA GLU A 604 -27.63 21.20 -40.05
C GLU A 604 -28.54 21.36 -41.26
N TYR A 605 -28.09 20.83 -42.40
CA TYR A 605 -28.86 20.78 -43.63
C TYR A 605 -28.98 19.35 -44.15
N SER A 606 -30.00 19.12 -44.97
CA SER A 606 -30.25 17.86 -45.66
C SER A 606 -30.69 18.13 -47.09
N ILE A 607 -30.25 17.28 -48.02
CA ILE A 607 -30.63 17.33 -49.45
C ILE A 607 -31.50 16.15 -49.88
N ASN A 608 -31.88 15.29 -48.93
CA ASN A 608 -32.62 14.04 -49.14
C ASN A 608 -33.79 13.89 -48.15
N ASN A 609 -34.60 14.96 -48.03
CA ASN A 609 -35.80 15.00 -47.19
C ASN A 609 -35.58 14.57 -45.73
N GLY A 610 -34.44 14.97 -45.15
CA GLY A 610 -34.11 14.71 -43.75
C GLY A 610 -33.61 13.29 -43.44
N ALA A 611 -33.33 12.46 -44.44
CA ALA A 611 -32.77 11.12 -44.24
C ALA A 611 -31.31 11.15 -43.74
N THR A 612 -30.51 12.10 -44.22
CA THR A 612 -29.17 12.39 -43.69
C THR A 612 -28.99 13.89 -43.46
N TRP A 613 -28.35 14.24 -42.34
CA TRP A 613 -28.09 15.61 -41.93
C TRP A 613 -26.59 15.89 -41.91
N ILE A 614 -26.19 17.04 -42.43
CA ILE A 614 -24.79 17.49 -42.55
C ILE A 614 -24.65 18.81 -41.78
N PRO A 615 -23.65 18.94 -40.88
CA PRO A 615 -23.45 20.18 -40.13
C PRO A 615 -23.00 21.34 -41.02
N VAL A 616 -23.55 22.53 -40.74
CA VAL A 616 -23.14 23.79 -41.36
C VAL A 616 -21.99 24.38 -40.54
N GLY A 617 -20.77 24.30 -41.05
CA GLY A 617 -19.57 24.79 -40.36
C GLY A 617 -19.68 26.27 -39.98
N GLY A 618 -19.44 26.59 -38.70
CA GLY A 618 -19.45 27.95 -38.17
C GLY A 618 -20.83 28.57 -37.89
N ALA A 619 -21.93 27.92 -38.28
CA ALA A 619 -23.28 28.42 -38.03
C ALA A 619 -23.73 28.13 -36.59
N ASN A 620 -23.21 28.90 -35.63
CA ASN A 620 -23.45 28.71 -34.19
C ASN A 620 -24.52 29.66 -33.59
N GLY A 621 -25.19 30.45 -34.44
CA GLY A 621 -26.18 31.44 -34.02
C GLY A 621 -27.59 30.87 -33.83
N ALA A 622 -28.42 31.57 -33.05
CA ALA A 622 -29.84 31.21 -32.88
C ALA A 622 -30.63 31.26 -34.20
N GLY A 623 -30.21 32.13 -35.12
CA GLY A 623 -30.64 32.17 -36.52
C GLY A 623 -29.47 31.88 -37.47
N TYR A 624 -29.79 31.59 -38.73
CA TYR A 624 -28.83 31.33 -39.81
C TYR A 624 -29.31 31.96 -41.11
N ALA A 625 -28.41 32.55 -41.90
CA ALA A 625 -28.71 33.11 -43.21
C ALA A 625 -28.08 32.22 -44.30
N PRO A 626 -28.85 31.35 -44.97
CA PRO A 626 -28.33 30.55 -46.07
C PRO A 626 -27.93 31.41 -47.27
N GLY A 627 -26.92 30.98 -48.02
CA GLY A 627 -26.54 31.59 -49.30
C GLY A 627 -27.52 31.25 -50.44
N ALA A 628 -27.18 31.71 -51.65
CA ALA A 628 -27.92 31.40 -52.88
C ALA A 628 -28.02 29.88 -53.13
N MET A 629 -29.18 29.39 -53.55
CA MET A 629 -29.44 27.95 -53.71
C MET A 629 -29.89 27.55 -55.12
N VAL A 630 -29.43 26.37 -55.54
CA VAL A 630 -29.76 25.74 -56.83
C VAL A 630 -30.54 24.43 -56.69
N GLN A 631 -30.80 23.99 -55.45
CA GLN A 631 -31.52 22.75 -55.15
C GLN A 631 -32.31 22.85 -53.83
N THR A 632 -33.46 22.18 -53.77
CA THR A 632 -34.29 22.11 -52.57
C THR A 632 -33.51 21.50 -51.41
N THR A 633 -33.48 22.21 -50.28
CA THR A 633 -32.65 21.88 -49.12
C THR A 633 -33.46 22.06 -47.84
N TRP A 634 -33.38 21.09 -46.94
CA TRP A 634 -34.01 21.13 -45.63
C TRP A 634 -33.02 21.61 -44.58
N PHE A 635 -33.49 22.40 -43.60
CA PHE A 635 -32.66 22.91 -42.51
C PHE A 635 -33.29 22.59 -41.16
N ARG A 636 -32.45 22.30 -40.17
CA ARG A 636 -32.84 22.23 -38.76
C ARG A 636 -31.75 22.87 -37.89
N ARG A 637 -32.16 23.35 -36.71
CA ARG A 637 -31.25 23.85 -35.69
C ARG A 637 -31.11 22.79 -34.59
N ILE A 638 -29.89 22.46 -34.21
CA ILE A 638 -29.60 21.67 -33.02
C ILE A 638 -29.41 22.64 -31.85
N THR A 639 -30.27 22.54 -30.85
CA THR A 639 -30.11 23.22 -29.56
C THR A 639 -29.33 22.28 -28.64
N THR A 640 -28.26 22.79 -28.03
CA THR A 640 -27.43 22.05 -27.06
C THR A 640 -27.37 22.80 -25.74
N CYS A 641 -27.65 22.11 -24.63
CA CYS A 641 -27.43 22.60 -23.28
C CYS A 641 -26.27 21.81 -22.66
N THR A 642 -25.43 22.49 -21.87
CA THR A 642 -24.20 21.94 -21.30
C THR A 642 -24.14 22.25 -19.82
N VAL A 643 -24.25 21.21 -18.97
CA VAL A 643 -24.03 21.30 -17.53
C VAL A 643 -22.88 20.36 -17.18
N ASN A 644 -21.89 20.84 -16.41
CA ASN A 644 -20.71 20.08 -15.98
C ASN A 644 -19.97 19.36 -17.12
N GLY A 645 -19.91 19.96 -18.32
CA GLY A 645 -19.25 19.40 -19.50
C GLY A 645 -20.06 18.34 -20.26
N VAL A 646 -21.28 18.02 -19.83
CA VAL A 646 -22.16 17.04 -20.49
C VAL A 646 -23.15 17.74 -21.40
N ASN A 647 -23.05 17.47 -22.70
CA ASN A 647 -23.83 18.09 -23.75
C ASN A 647 -25.10 17.29 -24.02
N CYS A 648 -26.27 17.87 -23.74
CA CYS A 648 -27.57 17.33 -24.11
C CYS A 648 -28.11 18.13 -25.29
N SER A 649 -28.57 17.48 -26.36
CA SER A 649 -29.00 18.17 -27.58
C SER A 649 -30.30 17.63 -28.13
N ALA A 650 -31.08 18.53 -28.73
CA ALA A 650 -32.33 18.22 -29.42
C ALA A 650 -32.41 18.97 -30.76
N PRO A 651 -32.82 18.31 -31.86
CA PRO A 651 -33.10 18.98 -33.13
C PRO A 651 -34.45 19.71 -33.08
N SER A 652 -34.53 20.89 -33.69
CA SER A 652 -35.82 21.51 -34.02
C SER A 652 -36.58 20.64 -35.03
N ALA A 653 -37.89 20.90 -35.15
CA ALA A 653 -38.59 20.56 -36.39
C ALA A 653 -37.81 21.16 -37.58
N HIS A 654 -37.71 20.41 -38.67
CA HIS A 654 -37.03 20.88 -39.87
C HIS A 654 -37.97 21.73 -40.73
N ILE A 655 -37.39 22.63 -41.51
CA ILE A 655 -38.08 23.37 -42.56
C ILE A 655 -37.47 23.06 -43.92
N VAL A 656 -38.17 23.40 -44.99
CA VAL A 656 -37.69 23.22 -46.37
C VAL A 656 -37.56 24.56 -47.07
N ILE A 657 -36.46 24.73 -47.80
CA ILE A 657 -36.29 25.79 -48.78
C ILE A 657 -36.47 25.13 -50.15
N THR A 658 -37.66 25.30 -50.72
CA THR A 658 -38.00 24.77 -52.05
C THR A 658 -37.40 25.68 -53.11
N VAL A 659 -36.50 25.13 -53.93
CA VAL A 659 -35.90 25.84 -55.06
C VAL A 659 -36.66 25.45 -56.32
N GLN A 660 -37.31 26.43 -56.96
CA GLN A 660 -37.96 26.26 -58.26
C GLN A 660 -36.94 25.91 -59.35
N GLY A 661 -37.40 25.23 -60.41
CA GLY A 661 -36.50 24.85 -61.51
C GLY A 661 -35.87 26.06 -62.20
N GLN A 662 -34.71 25.89 -62.83
CA GLN A 662 -34.13 26.93 -63.68
C GLN A 662 -35.09 27.22 -64.85
N VAL A 663 -35.47 28.49 -65.07
CA VAL A 663 -36.30 28.86 -66.22
C VAL A 663 -35.50 28.69 -67.51
N ILE A 664 -36.01 27.86 -68.41
CA ILE A 664 -35.47 27.65 -69.76
C ILE A 664 -36.41 28.38 -70.74
N PRO A 665 -35.94 29.44 -71.44
CA PRO A 665 -36.76 30.20 -72.37
C PRO A 665 -37.25 29.36 -73.57
N PRO A 666 -38.36 29.74 -74.24
CA PRO A 666 -38.82 29.04 -75.43
C PRO A 666 -37.86 29.27 -76.60
N ALA A 667 -37.77 28.31 -77.52
CA ALA A 667 -37.13 28.51 -78.82
C ALA A 667 -38.15 29.05 -79.83
N ALA A 668 -37.74 29.96 -80.70
CA ALA A 668 -38.50 30.47 -81.84
C ALA A 668 -37.93 29.90 -83.16
N SER A 669 -38.69 30.04 -84.25
CA SER A 669 -38.35 29.50 -85.59
C SER A 669 -37.04 30.03 -86.16
N ALA A 670 -36.53 29.38 -87.21
CA ALA A 670 -35.31 29.81 -87.91
C ALA A 670 -35.55 31.04 -88.83
N ASP A 671 -34.46 31.74 -89.15
CA ASP A 671 -34.41 32.87 -90.11
C ASP A 671 -35.09 32.54 -91.46
N GLN A 672 -35.63 33.57 -92.11
CA GLN A 672 -36.27 33.46 -93.42
C GLN A 672 -35.76 34.53 -94.39
N THR A 673 -35.95 34.31 -95.69
CA THR A 673 -35.75 35.31 -96.75
C THR A 673 -36.97 35.35 -97.64
N ILE A 674 -37.50 36.54 -97.90
CA ILE A 674 -38.71 36.77 -98.69
C ILE A 674 -38.49 37.87 -99.74
N CYS A 675 -39.37 37.92 -100.73
CA CYS A 675 -39.40 39.00 -101.71
C CYS A 675 -40.12 40.24 -101.14
N TYR A 676 -39.82 41.42 -101.71
CA TYR A 676 -40.50 42.66 -101.35
C TYR A 676 -42.03 42.50 -101.35
N TYR A 677 -42.69 42.95 -100.29
CA TYR A 677 -44.15 42.90 -100.12
C TYR A 677 -44.78 41.49 -100.15
N THR A 678 -44.01 40.45 -99.81
CA THR A 678 -44.54 39.08 -99.61
C THR A 678 -44.64 38.70 -98.13
N THR A 679 -45.56 37.79 -97.80
CA THR A 679 -45.77 37.31 -96.43
C THR A 679 -44.74 36.24 -96.03
N PRO A 680 -44.07 36.38 -94.87
CA PRO A 680 -43.23 35.32 -94.30
C PRO A 680 -44.02 34.05 -93.96
N ALA A 681 -43.32 32.92 -93.86
CA ALA A 681 -43.89 31.69 -93.31
C ALA A 681 -44.18 31.85 -91.82
N LEU A 682 -45.21 31.15 -91.33
CA LEU A 682 -45.69 31.18 -89.95
C LEU A 682 -44.55 30.94 -88.94
N LEU A 683 -44.38 31.86 -88.00
CA LEU A 683 -43.42 31.70 -86.90
C LEU A 683 -44.03 30.85 -85.80
N ASN A 684 -43.29 29.84 -85.35
CA ASN A 684 -43.63 28.95 -84.25
C ASN A 684 -42.67 29.18 -83.08
N ARG A 685 -43.15 28.99 -81.86
CA ARG A 685 -42.34 28.88 -80.63
C ARG A 685 -42.58 27.57 -79.91
N THR A 686 -41.63 27.15 -79.07
CA THR A 686 -41.86 26.09 -78.06
C THR A 686 -42.52 26.66 -76.80
N THR A 687 -42.80 25.80 -75.83
CA THR A 687 -43.06 26.17 -74.44
C THR A 687 -41.74 26.43 -73.71
N ALA A 688 -41.75 27.34 -72.74
CA ALA A 688 -40.72 27.41 -71.70
C ALA A 688 -40.85 26.21 -70.73
N SER A 689 -39.79 25.93 -69.97
CA SER A 689 -39.78 24.87 -68.97
C SER A 689 -38.97 25.25 -67.72
N GLY A 690 -39.11 24.49 -66.65
CA GLY A 690 -38.57 24.85 -65.33
C GLY A 690 -39.41 25.94 -64.66
N GLY A 691 -38.75 26.82 -63.88
CA GLY A 691 -39.44 27.87 -63.11
C GLY A 691 -40.50 27.29 -62.16
N SER A 692 -41.61 28.01 -62.08
CA SER A 692 -42.87 27.58 -61.46
C SER A 692 -43.70 26.62 -62.30
N GLY A 693 -43.31 26.40 -63.57
CA GLY A 693 -44.12 25.72 -64.58
C GLY A 693 -45.26 26.55 -65.18
N SER A 694 -45.47 27.79 -64.72
CA SER A 694 -46.52 28.70 -65.21
C SER A 694 -45.91 29.93 -65.88
N PHE A 695 -46.22 30.13 -67.16
CA PHE A 695 -45.56 31.10 -68.03
C PHE A 695 -46.55 31.91 -68.87
N THR A 696 -46.33 33.23 -68.94
CA THR A 696 -46.98 34.11 -69.92
C THR A 696 -45.99 34.49 -71.02
N TYR A 697 -46.48 34.67 -72.25
CA TYR A 697 -45.65 34.84 -73.45
C TYR A 697 -46.12 36.04 -74.26
N GLN A 698 -45.18 36.75 -74.87
CA GLN A 698 -45.45 37.91 -75.74
C GLN A 698 -44.44 37.94 -76.89
N TRP A 699 -44.92 37.86 -78.13
CA TRP A 699 -44.09 38.09 -79.32
C TRP A 699 -43.74 39.58 -79.44
N GLN A 700 -42.48 39.85 -79.77
CA GLN A 700 -41.94 41.19 -79.99
C GLN A 700 -41.38 41.30 -81.40
N SER A 701 -41.37 42.51 -81.96
CA SER A 701 -40.75 42.83 -83.25
C SER A 701 -39.75 43.99 -83.14
N SER A 702 -38.80 44.02 -84.06
CA SER A 702 -37.74 45.04 -84.14
C SER A 702 -37.30 45.21 -85.59
N THR A 703 -36.91 46.42 -86.01
CA THR A 703 -36.27 46.68 -87.32
C THR A 703 -34.75 46.85 -87.23
N ASP A 704 -34.20 46.99 -86.02
CA ASP A 704 -32.79 47.28 -85.75
C ASP A 704 -32.04 46.14 -85.01
N ASN A 705 -32.77 45.10 -84.57
CA ASN A 705 -32.29 44.00 -83.71
C ASN A 705 -31.84 44.43 -82.29
N ILE A 706 -32.19 45.64 -81.86
CA ILE A 706 -31.79 46.22 -80.57
C ILE A 706 -33.05 46.59 -79.77
N ILE A 707 -33.92 47.42 -80.34
CA ILE A 707 -35.14 47.89 -79.72
C ILE A 707 -36.29 46.99 -80.18
N TYR A 708 -36.89 46.28 -79.22
CA TYR A 708 -38.02 45.39 -79.45
C TYR A 708 -39.30 45.97 -78.86
N SER A 709 -40.36 46.02 -79.66
CA SER A 709 -41.70 46.41 -79.24
C SER A 709 -42.64 45.19 -79.21
N ASP A 710 -43.49 45.11 -78.20
CA ASP A 710 -44.52 44.08 -78.10
C ASP A 710 -45.51 44.19 -79.26
N ILE A 711 -45.89 43.03 -79.81
CA ILE A 711 -46.90 42.93 -80.87
C ILE A 711 -48.27 42.69 -80.18
N PRO A 712 -49.21 43.64 -80.20
CA PRO A 712 -50.43 43.55 -79.39
C PRO A 712 -51.21 42.25 -79.64
N GLY A 713 -51.53 41.53 -78.55
CA GLY A 713 -52.30 40.28 -78.58
C GLY A 713 -51.53 39.04 -79.03
N ALA A 714 -50.28 39.15 -79.49
CA ALA A 714 -49.50 38.02 -79.97
C ALA A 714 -48.86 37.22 -78.81
N THR A 715 -49.66 36.37 -78.15
CA THR A 715 -49.20 35.51 -77.03
C THR A 715 -49.16 34.01 -77.38
N GLY A 716 -49.72 33.63 -78.53
CA GLY A 716 -49.89 32.25 -78.98
C GLY A 716 -48.58 31.49 -79.24
N MET A 717 -48.71 30.17 -79.46
CA MET A 717 -47.62 29.30 -79.91
C MET A 717 -47.11 29.66 -81.31
N THR A 718 -47.92 30.38 -82.09
CA THR A 718 -47.60 30.81 -83.44
C THR A 718 -47.89 32.29 -83.63
N TYR A 719 -47.14 32.94 -84.51
CA TYR A 719 -47.37 34.30 -84.98
C TYR A 719 -47.17 34.35 -86.50
N GLN A 720 -48.12 34.97 -87.22
CA GLN A 720 -48.04 35.19 -88.66
C GLN A 720 -47.61 36.64 -88.92
N PRO A 721 -46.37 36.90 -89.38
CA PRO A 721 -45.97 38.23 -89.78
C PRO A 721 -46.81 38.71 -90.98
N PRO A 722 -47.11 40.02 -91.08
CA PRO A 722 -47.69 40.61 -92.29
C PRO A 722 -46.69 40.58 -93.46
N ALA A 723 -47.13 40.98 -94.65
CA ALA A 723 -46.21 41.22 -95.76
C ALA A 723 -45.20 42.33 -95.39
N LEU A 724 -43.91 42.10 -95.65
CA LEU A 724 -42.84 43.01 -95.22
C LEU A 724 -42.17 43.71 -96.41
N ILE A 725 -41.78 44.97 -96.17
CA ILE A 725 -41.01 45.82 -97.10
C ILE A 725 -39.59 46.09 -96.59
N VAL A 726 -39.29 45.77 -95.33
CA VAL A 726 -37.98 45.93 -94.69
C VAL A 726 -37.64 44.71 -93.84
N THR A 727 -36.35 44.43 -93.70
CA THR A 727 -35.87 43.32 -92.86
C THR A 727 -36.33 43.54 -91.41
N THR A 728 -37.01 42.54 -90.84
CA THR A 728 -37.65 42.63 -89.52
C THR A 728 -37.25 41.44 -88.67
N TYR A 729 -36.99 41.69 -87.39
CA TYR A 729 -36.57 40.72 -86.38
C TYR A 729 -37.73 40.43 -85.42
N TYR A 730 -37.90 39.17 -85.03
CA TYR A 730 -38.92 38.73 -84.08
C TYR A 730 -38.30 37.93 -82.94
N ARG A 731 -38.86 38.03 -81.74
CA ARG A 731 -38.52 37.16 -80.60
C ARG A 731 -39.72 36.97 -79.67
N VAL A 732 -39.63 36.05 -78.73
CA VAL A 732 -40.62 35.84 -77.68
C VAL A 732 -40.02 36.29 -76.34
N SER A 733 -40.73 37.17 -75.65
CA SER A 733 -40.56 37.44 -74.23
C SER A 733 -41.41 36.46 -73.42
N VAL A 734 -40.84 35.86 -72.37
CA VAL A 734 -41.55 34.99 -71.43
C VAL A 734 -41.36 35.49 -69.99
N THR A 735 -42.43 35.42 -69.21
CA THR A 735 -42.44 35.74 -67.77
C THR A 735 -42.98 34.54 -67.00
N ASP A 736 -42.23 34.10 -65.98
CA ASP A 736 -42.65 33.07 -65.03
C ASP A 736 -43.52 33.69 -63.92
N ALA A 737 -44.56 32.98 -63.48
CA ALA A 737 -45.53 33.50 -62.51
C ALA A 737 -44.97 33.72 -61.10
N VAL A 738 -43.86 33.08 -60.72
CA VAL A 738 -43.22 33.20 -59.39
C VAL A 738 -41.85 33.88 -59.50
N CYS A 739 -41.08 33.55 -60.53
CA CYS A 739 -39.71 34.01 -60.75
C CYS A 739 -39.60 35.26 -61.62
N GLY A 740 -40.72 35.76 -62.16
CA GLY A 740 -40.77 36.97 -62.95
C GLY A 740 -40.11 36.79 -64.32
N GLY A 741 -39.48 37.86 -64.82
CA GLY A 741 -38.93 37.96 -66.17
C GLY A 741 -38.58 39.40 -66.49
N PRO A 742 -38.34 39.74 -67.78
CA PRO A 742 -38.48 38.88 -68.94
C PRO A 742 -37.27 37.97 -69.19
N PHE A 743 -37.53 36.77 -69.69
CA PHE A 743 -36.53 35.94 -70.38
C PHE A 743 -36.87 35.91 -71.88
N TYR A 744 -35.87 35.74 -72.75
CA TYR A 744 -36.06 35.86 -74.20
C TYR A 744 -35.70 34.58 -74.95
N SER A 745 -36.44 34.30 -76.03
CA SER A 745 -36.08 33.28 -77.03
C SER A 745 -34.86 33.69 -77.84
N ASN A 746 -34.38 32.78 -78.71
CA ASN A 746 -33.60 33.19 -79.88
C ASN A 746 -34.39 34.19 -80.74
N VAL A 747 -33.65 35.02 -81.48
CA VAL A 747 -34.21 35.94 -82.47
C VAL A 747 -34.44 35.21 -83.79
N VAL A 748 -35.49 35.61 -84.51
CA VAL A 748 -35.82 35.20 -85.88
C VAL A 748 -35.68 36.41 -86.79
N ARG A 749 -34.75 36.40 -87.74
CA ARG A 749 -34.61 37.49 -88.74
C ARG A 749 -35.33 37.11 -90.03
N ILE A 750 -36.18 38.01 -90.50
CA ILE A 750 -36.87 37.92 -91.78
C ILE A 750 -36.23 38.92 -92.75
N THR A 751 -35.42 38.41 -93.68
CA THR A 751 -34.70 39.23 -94.67
C THR A 751 -35.60 39.55 -95.85
N VAL A 752 -35.81 40.83 -96.15
CA VAL A 752 -36.60 41.27 -97.31
C VAL A 752 -35.67 41.64 -98.47
N ARG A 753 -35.88 41.02 -99.63
CA ARG A 753 -35.17 41.37 -100.88
C ARG A 753 -35.67 42.72 -101.45
N PRO A 754 -34.83 43.49 -102.16
CA PRO A 754 -35.25 44.73 -102.82
C PRO A 754 -36.40 44.53 -103.83
N GLU A 755 -37.14 45.61 -104.08
CA GLU A 755 -38.18 45.68 -105.12
C GLU A 755 -37.60 45.49 -106.54
N LEU A 756 -38.36 44.89 -107.46
CA LEU A 756 -37.95 44.66 -108.85
C LEU A 756 -38.14 45.92 -109.72
N VAL A 757 -37.10 46.31 -110.44
CA VAL A 757 -37.10 47.42 -111.40
C VAL A 757 -37.01 46.87 -112.82
N ALA A 758 -37.92 47.31 -113.70
CA ALA A 758 -38.00 46.89 -115.08
C ALA A 758 -36.78 47.30 -115.93
N PRO A 759 -36.40 46.51 -116.95
CA PRO A 759 -35.37 46.91 -117.92
C PRO A 759 -35.87 48.05 -118.82
N SER A 760 -34.97 48.76 -119.51
CA SER A 760 -35.34 49.76 -120.52
C SER A 760 -34.53 49.60 -121.80
N ILE A 761 -35.07 50.01 -122.95
CA ILE A 761 -34.45 49.89 -124.28
C ILE A 761 -34.59 51.19 -125.10
N CYS A 762 -33.68 51.42 -126.04
CA CYS A 762 -33.58 52.64 -126.86
C CYS A 762 -33.12 52.28 -128.29
N CYS A 763 -33.51 53.00 -129.35
CA CYS A 763 -34.54 54.05 -129.52
C CYS A 763 -35.08 53.93 -130.97
N ASP A 764 -36.18 54.62 -131.32
CA ASP A 764 -36.82 54.48 -132.65
C ASP A 764 -35.91 54.93 -133.81
N GLN A 765 -36.04 54.28 -134.98
CA GLN A 765 -35.13 54.47 -136.12
C GLN A 765 -35.87 54.64 -137.47
N VAL A 766 -35.30 55.44 -138.38
CA VAL A 766 -35.74 55.55 -139.78
C VAL A 766 -34.53 55.28 -140.69
N VAL A 767 -34.67 54.30 -141.59
CA VAL A 767 -33.58 53.70 -142.37
C VAL A 767 -33.90 53.82 -143.86
N CYS A 768 -32.93 54.20 -144.70
CA CYS A 768 -33.19 54.26 -146.15
C CYS A 768 -33.32 52.86 -146.76
N ILE A 769 -34.08 52.72 -147.86
CA ILE A 769 -34.17 51.46 -148.61
C ILE A 769 -32.76 51.03 -149.05
N GLY A 770 -32.28 49.90 -148.52
CA GLY A 770 -30.94 49.35 -148.77
C GLY A 770 -29.93 49.51 -147.62
N ALA A 771 -30.25 50.23 -146.55
CA ALA A 771 -29.41 50.35 -145.35
C ALA A 771 -29.81 49.36 -144.23
N SER A 772 -28.94 49.20 -143.23
CA SER A 772 -29.19 48.39 -142.02
C SER A 772 -29.46 49.28 -140.81
N PRO A 773 -30.34 48.88 -139.87
CA PRO A 773 -30.59 49.63 -138.65
C PRO A 773 -29.46 49.47 -137.62
N ASP A 774 -29.38 50.39 -136.67
CA ASP A 774 -28.42 50.33 -135.56
C ASP A 774 -28.91 49.35 -134.48
N PRO A 775 -28.00 48.72 -133.70
CA PRO A 775 -28.38 47.84 -132.59
C PRO A 775 -29.23 48.56 -131.54
N LEU A 776 -30.33 47.93 -131.13
CA LEU A 776 -31.11 48.36 -129.96
C LEU A 776 -30.29 48.10 -128.71
N SER A 777 -30.11 49.12 -127.88
CA SER A 777 -29.36 49.04 -126.62
C SER A 777 -30.30 49.18 -125.42
N GLY A 778 -29.91 48.64 -124.26
CA GLY A 778 -30.77 48.64 -123.09
C GLY A 778 -30.06 48.60 -121.73
N VAL A 779 -30.78 49.03 -120.70
CA VAL A 779 -30.39 48.92 -119.28
C VAL A 779 -31.03 47.66 -118.69
N PRO A 780 -30.26 46.74 -118.08
CA PRO A 780 -30.82 45.53 -117.47
C PRO A 780 -31.71 45.82 -116.25
N ALA A 781 -32.63 44.90 -115.97
CA ALA A 781 -33.44 44.90 -114.75
C ALA A 781 -32.57 44.82 -113.48
N SER A 782 -33.06 45.35 -112.36
CA SER A 782 -32.38 45.34 -111.06
C SER A 782 -33.33 45.03 -109.90
N GLY A 783 -32.80 44.64 -108.74
CA GLY A 783 -33.61 44.31 -107.56
C GLY A 783 -33.93 42.82 -107.42
N GLY A 784 -34.84 42.45 -106.52
CA GLY A 784 -35.17 41.05 -106.24
C GLY A 784 -33.96 40.26 -105.73
N SER A 785 -33.59 39.18 -106.41
CA SER A 785 -32.33 38.46 -106.14
C SER A 785 -31.11 39.00 -106.90
N ASN A 786 -31.27 40.04 -107.72
CA ASN A 786 -30.31 40.53 -108.70
C ASN A 786 -29.85 39.43 -109.70
N THR A 787 -30.66 38.38 -109.90
CA THR A 787 -30.34 37.24 -110.77
C THR A 787 -31.47 37.06 -111.78
N PHE A 788 -31.26 37.60 -112.99
CA PHE A 788 -32.28 37.69 -114.03
C PHE A 788 -32.00 36.76 -115.21
N THR A 789 -33.08 36.28 -115.82
CA THR A 789 -33.08 35.69 -117.17
C THR A 789 -33.79 36.65 -118.12
N TYR A 790 -33.28 36.79 -119.35
CA TYR A 790 -33.75 37.81 -120.30
C TYR A 790 -34.19 37.21 -121.64
N GLN A 791 -35.18 37.82 -122.28
CA GLN A 791 -35.70 37.41 -123.59
C GLN A 791 -36.22 38.62 -124.37
N TRP A 792 -35.63 38.89 -125.54
CA TRP A 792 -36.14 39.89 -126.49
C TRP A 792 -37.36 39.37 -127.24
N GLN A 793 -38.29 40.27 -127.58
CA GLN A 793 -39.51 39.98 -128.32
C GLN A 793 -39.75 41.03 -129.41
N TRP A 794 -40.48 40.64 -130.47
CA TRP A 794 -40.91 41.55 -131.55
C TRP A 794 -42.42 41.51 -131.79
N SER A 795 -42.96 42.62 -132.29
CA SER A 795 -44.33 42.78 -132.81
C SER A 795 -44.33 43.48 -134.17
N ALA A 796 -45.38 43.29 -134.97
CA ALA A 796 -45.55 43.94 -136.27
C ALA A 796 -46.15 45.36 -136.14
N ASP A 797 -46.92 45.63 -135.09
CA ASP A 797 -47.75 46.83 -134.90
C ASP A 797 -47.63 47.45 -133.49
N GLY A 798 -46.73 46.91 -132.65
CA GLY A 798 -46.52 47.34 -131.27
C GLY A 798 -47.45 46.66 -130.26
N ASN A 799 -48.45 45.90 -130.73
CA ASN A 799 -49.42 45.21 -129.90
C ASN A 799 -49.11 43.70 -129.81
N PRO A 800 -49.74 42.95 -128.90
CA PRO A 800 -49.71 41.49 -128.93
C PRO A 800 -50.33 40.93 -130.23
N PRO A 801 -49.83 39.81 -130.79
CA PRO A 801 -48.87 38.89 -130.19
C PRO A 801 -47.42 39.35 -130.29
N TRP A 802 -46.75 39.32 -129.13
CA TRP A 802 -45.30 39.51 -129.02
C TRP A 802 -44.59 38.17 -129.20
N ASN A 803 -43.72 38.08 -130.20
CA ASN A 803 -43.03 36.86 -130.58
C ASN A 803 -41.63 36.83 -129.97
N ASN A 804 -41.26 35.75 -129.27
CA ASN A 804 -39.90 35.56 -128.77
C ASN A 804 -38.89 35.51 -129.93
N ILE A 805 -37.81 36.26 -129.80
CA ILE A 805 -36.67 36.18 -130.72
C ILE A 805 -35.75 35.06 -130.23
N ALA A 806 -35.70 33.95 -130.96
CA ALA A 806 -34.90 32.79 -130.58
C ALA A 806 -33.41 33.15 -130.40
N GLY A 807 -32.84 32.82 -129.25
CA GLY A 807 -31.43 33.09 -128.92
C GLY A 807 -31.12 34.53 -128.48
N ALA A 808 -32.05 35.47 -128.59
CA ALA A 808 -31.83 36.86 -128.15
C ALA A 808 -32.12 37.01 -126.64
N ASN A 809 -31.11 36.69 -125.84
CA ASN A 809 -31.13 36.71 -124.36
C ASN A 809 -30.08 37.65 -123.74
N ASN A 810 -29.34 38.41 -124.54
CA ASN A 810 -28.41 39.45 -124.07
C ASN A 810 -29.19 40.74 -123.75
N PRO A 811 -29.30 41.20 -122.49
CA PRO A 811 -30.08 42.39 -122.15
C PRO A 811 -29.49 43.71 -122.67
N LEU A 812 -28.20 43.74 -123.00
CA LEU A 812 -27.49 44.97 -123.33
C LEU A 812 -27.66 45.41 -124.79
N ALA A 813 -27.86 44.45 -125.71
CA ALA A 813 -27.91 44.73 -127.15
C ALA A 813 -28.70 43.66 -127.94
N TYR A 814 -29.43 44.11 -128.96
CA TYR A 814 -30.03 43.28 -130.00
C TYR A 814 -29.98 43.99 -131.37
N ASN A 815 -29.59 43.28 -132.43
CA ASN A 815 -29.50 43.84 -133.79
C ASN A 815 -30.78 43.53 -134.59
N PRO A 816 -31.64 44.51 -134.91
CA PRO A 816 -32.88 44.28 -135.65
C PRO A 816 -32.63 44.19 -137.17
N PRO A 817 -33.40 43.38 -137.92
CA PRO A 817 -33.40 43.40 -139.39
C PRO A 817 -33.97 44.70 -139.97
N SER A 818 -33.60 45.03 -141.22
CA SER A 818 -34.14 46.15 -142.03
C SER A 818 -35.62 45.96 -142.40
N GLN A 819 -36.51 45.90 -141.42
CA GLN A 819 -37.96 45.73 -141.59
C GLN A 819 -38.72 46.52 -140.53
N SER A 820 -39.91 47.03 -140.86
CA SER A 820 -40.76 47.71 -139.89
C SER A 820 -41.35 46.76 -138.85
N ARG A 821 -40.89 46.96 -137.62
CA ARG A 821 -41.09 46.10 -136.45
C ARG A 821 -40.93 46.90 -135.16
N PHE A 822 -41.64 46.45 -134.15
CA PHE A 822 -41.54 46.92 -132.77
C PHE A 822 -40.82 45.88 -131.90
N TYR A 823 -40.03 46.31 -130.92
CA TYR A 823 -39.22 45.44 -130.06
C TYR A 823 -39.41 45.74 -128.56
N ARG A 824 -39.25 44.73 -127.70
CA ARG A 824 -39.18 44.85 -126.22
C ARG A 824 -38.33 43.76 -125.57
N LEU A 825 -37.96 43.93 -124.30
CA LEU A 825 -37.17 43.00 -123.49
C LEU A 825 -37.93 42.56 -122.23
N VAL A 826 -38.02 41.24 -122.00
CA VAL A 826 -38.58 40.64 -120.78
C VAL A 826 -37.43 40.24 -119.84
N ALA A 827 -37.61 40.44 -118.52
CA ALA A 827 -36.66 40.01 -117.49
C ALA A 827 -37.36 39.27 -116.34
N THR A 828 -36.87 38.10 -115.96
CA THR A 828 -37.45 37.23 -114.92
C THR A 828 -36.43 36.91 -113.82
N ASP A 829 -36.81 37.20 -112.57
CA ASP A 829 -36.09 36.93 -111.30
C ASP A 829 -36.94 35.98 -110.44
N ILE A 830 -36.37 35.40 -109.37
CA ILE A 830 -37.11 34.55 -108.42
C ILE A 830 -38.30 35.29 -107.75
N CYS A 831 -38.25 36.62 -107.67
CA CYS A 831 -39.33 37.45 -107.13
C CYS A 831 -40.41 37.85 -108.16
N GLY A 832 -40.26 37.53 -109.46
CA GLY A 832 -41.26 37.87 -110.48
C GLY A 832 -40.69 38.20 -111.85
N THR A 833 -41.53 38.72 -112.74
CA THR A 833 -41.16 39.11 -114.12
C THR A 833 -41.55 40.56 -114.40
N VAL A 834 -40.66 41.30 -115.05
CA VAL A 834 -40.81 42.70 -115.45
C VAL A 834 -40.46 42.87 -116.93
N ILE A 835 -40.98 43.92 -117.59
CA ILE A 835 -40.93 44.11 -119.05
C ILE A 835 -40.49 45.55 -119.38
N SER A 836 -39.70 45.73 -120.43
CA SER A 836 -39.27 47.06 -120.90
C SER A 836 -40.36 47.85 -121.63
N ASN A 837 -40.04 49.10 -121.93
CA ASN A 837 -40.68 49.89 -122.99
C ASN A 837 -40.48 49.27 -124.39
N THR A 838 -41.14 49.86 -125.38
CA THR A 838 -41.18 49.43 -126.80
C THR A 838 -40.40 50.40 -127.71
N VAL A 839 -39.88 49.94 -128.86
CA VAL A 839 -39.09 50.71 -129.87
C VAL A 839 -39.37 50.27 -131.34
N GLU A 840 -39.36 51.17 -132.34
CA GLU A 840 -39.76 51.02 -133.79
C GLU A 840 -38.64 51.25 -134.87
N VAL A 841 -38.83 50.80 -136.16
CA VAL A 841 -37.94 50.99 -137.35
C VAL A 841 -38.71 51.28 -138.71
N SER A 842 -38.32 52.22 -139.64
CA SER A 842 -39.08 52.63 -140.91
C SER A 842 -38.29 53.24 -142.16
N LEU A 843 -38.87 53.92 -143.24
CA LEU A 843 -38.30 54.26 -144.64
C LEU A 843 -38.81 55.58 -145.43
N GLY A 844 -38.27 56.06 -146.63
CA GLY A 844 -38.75 57.26 -147.49
C GLY A 844 -38.11 57.67 -148.92
N LEU A 845 -38.58 58.74 -149.71
CA LEU A 845 -38.22 59.22 -151.15
C LEU A 845 -38.49 60.77 -151.58
N ASP A 846 -38.14 61.33 -152.81
CA ASP A 846 -38.20 62.81 -153.29
C ASP A 846 -38.16 63.24 -154.88
N PHE A 847 -38.40 64.53 -155.37
CA PHE A 847 -38.42 65.10 -156.83
C PHE A 847 -38.32 66.70 -157.13
N GLY A 848 -38.43 67.30 -158.40
CA GLY A 848 -38.40 68.83 -158.73
C GLY A 848 -38.70 69.50 -160.17
N GLY A 849 -38.81 70.87 -160.35
CA GLY A 849 -39.29 71.66 -161.59
C GLY A 849 -38.95 73.23 -161.82
N SER A 850 -39.58 74.03 -162.75
CA SER A 850 -39.16 75.41 -163.24
C SER A 850 -40.23 76.55 -163.56
N PHE A 851 -39.87 77.83 -163.85
CA PHE A 851 -40.71 79.10 -163.78
C PHE A 851 -40.87 80.01 -165.05
N SER A 852 -41.90 80.91 -165.09
CA SER A 852 -42.14 82.00 -166.10
C SER A 852 -42.54 83.37 -165.45
N SER A 853 -42.64 84.50 -166.19
CA SER A 853 -42.76 85.85 -165.58
C SER A 853 -43.57 86.94 -166.31
N THR A 854 -44.49 87.59 -165.58
CA THR A 854 -45.07 88.93 -165.88
C THR A 854 -45.24 89.72 -164.57
N GLY A 855 -44.69 90.94 -164.47
CA GLY A 855 -44.87 91.81 -163.30
C GLY A 855 -43.63 92.56 -162.78
N TYR A 856 -42.44 92.33 -163.35
CA TYR A 856 -41.22 93.01 -162.90
C TYR A 856 -41.21 94.52 -163.23
N PRO A 857 -40.99 95.42 -162.25
CA PRO A 857 -40.67 96.82 -162.53
C PRO A 857 -39.27 96.93 -163.13
N THR A 858 -39.15 97.52 -164.32
CA THR A 858 -37.88 97.66 -165.06
C THR A 858 -36.99 98.82 -164.59
N SER A 859 -37.21 99.34 -163.38
CA SER A 859 -36.44 100.43 -162.77
C SER A 859 -36.43 100.31 -161.25
N ALA A 860 -35.46 100.95 -160.61
CA ALA A 860 -35.24 100.92 -159.16
C ALA A 860 -36.49 101.30 -158.34
N VAL A 861 -36.85 100.45 -157.35
CA VAL A 861 -38.06 100.59 -156.51
C VAL A 861 -37.68 100.71 -155.03
N CYS A 862 -38.49 101.44 -154.26
CA CYS A 862 -38.32 101.61 -152.82
C CYS A 862 -38.70 100.34 -152.01
N PRO A 863 -38.22 100.20 -150.76
CA PRO A 863 -38.59 99.08 -149.89
C PRO A 863 -40.10 99.03 -149.62
N GLY A 864 -40.69 97.82 -149.62
CA GLY A 864 -42.14 97.63 -149.43
C GLY A 864 -42.95 97.48 -150.73
N TYR A 865 -42.30 97.16 -151.85
CA TYR A 865 -42.99 96.81 -153.10
C TYR A 865 -43.50 95.36 -153.06
N GLU A 866 -44.75 95.16 -153.44
CA GLU A 866 -45.39 93.84 -153.54
C GLU A 866 -45.49 93.39 -155.00
N PHE A 867 -45.31 92.09 -155.24
CA PHE A 867 -45.57 91.45 -156.52
C PHE A 867 -46.13 90.05 -156.29
N THR A 868 -46.76 89.48 -157.32
CA THR A 868 -47.23 88.09 -157.33
C THR A 868 -46.43 87.30 -158.36
N TYR A 869 -46.01 86.08 -158.03
CA TYR A 869 -45.46 85.14 -159.00
C TYR A 869 -46.46 84.02 -159.31
N HIS A 870 -46.61 83.74 -160.60
CA HIS A 870 -47.30 82.57 -161.11
C HIS A 870 -46.33 81.37 -161.17
N ILE A 871 -46.72 80.24 -160.60
CA ILE A 871 -46.09 78.95 -160.87
C ILE A 871 -46.98 78.18 -161.85
N GLU A 872 -46.42 77.79 -162.98
CA GLU A 872 -47.01 76.87 -163.95
C GLU A 872 -46.15 75.61 -164.02
N SER A 873 -46.74 74.42 -163.93
CA SER A 873 -46.04 73.17 -164.27
C SER A 873 -46.89 72.29 -165.20
N ALA A 874 -46.24 71.76 -166.24
CA ALA A 874 -46.92 71.25 -167.44
C ALA A 874 -47.12 69.72 -167.50
N SER A 875 -46.76 68.96 -166.46
CA SER A 875 -46.92 67.49 -166.48
C SER A 875 -46.98 66.83 -165.10
N ILE A 876 -48.20 66.65 -164.57
CA ILE A 876 -48.49 65.62 -163.56
C ILE A 876 -49.45 64.62 -164.20
N GLY A 877 -48.94 63.44 -164.54
CA GLY A 877 -49.71 62.40 -165.20
C GLY A 877 -50.79 61.79 -164.29
N ALA A 878 -52.06 61.95 -164.67
CA ALA A 878 -53.20 61.16 -164.20
C ALA A 878 -53.46 61.10 -162.67
N LEU A 879 -53.60 62.27 -162.02
CA LEU A 879 -54.18 62.38 -160.67
C LEU A 879 -55.43 63.28 -160.66
N PHE A 880 -56.50 62.82 -161.30
CA PHE A 880 -57.77 63.57 -161.40
C PHE A 880 -58.39 63.83 -160.01
N GLY A 881 -58.75 65.09 -159.74
CA GLY A 881 -59.60 65.48 -158.60
C GLY A 881 -58.94 65.39 -157.22
N ARG A 882 -57.61 65.34 -157.11
CA ARG A 882 -56.90 65.26 -155.82
C ARG A 882 -56.28 66.59 -155.41
N VAL A 883 -56.35 66.86 -154.11
CA VAL A 883 -55.60 67.94 -153.46
C VAL A 883 -54.10 67.63 -153.53
N ILE A 884 -53.32 68.58 -154.03
CA ILE A 884 -51.85 68.51 -153.99
C ILE A 884 -51.38 69.34 -152.78
N ARG A 885 -50.65 68.70 -151.86
CA ARG A 885 -49.85 69.39 -150.86
C ARG A 885 -48.45 69.58 -151.42
N TYR A 886 -47.98 70.81 -151.44
CA TYR A 886 -46.61 71.15 -151.78
C TYR A 886 -46.02 71.96 -150.64
N SER A 887 -44.73 71.78 -150.34
CA SER A 887 -43.97 72.68 -149.46
C SER A 887 -42.96 73.46 -150.29
N TRP A 888 -42.63 74.68 -149.90
CA TRP A 888 -41.65 75.51 -150.59
C TRP A 888 -40.80 76.34 -149.63
N THR A 889 -39.58 76.64 -150.07
CA THR A 889 -38.56 77.35 -149.29
C THR A 889 -37.85 78.40 -150.14
N ALA A 890 -37.62 79.58 -149.55
CA ALA A 890 -36.97 80.76 -150.08
C ALA A 890 -35.97 81.31 -149.04
N ASP A 891 -35.08 82.22 -149.44
CA ASP A 891 -34.16 82.86 -148.49
C ASP A 891 -34.90 83.93 -147.64
N PRO A 892 -34.99 83.76 -146.29
CA PRO A 892 -35.63 84.71 -145.39
C PRO A 892 -34.99 86.08 -145.33
N ALA A 893 -33.76 86.26 -145.82
CA ALA A 893 -33.08 87.55 -145.82
C ALA A 893 -33.66 88.54 -146.86
N TYR A 894 -34.38 88.04 -147.87
CA TYR A 894 -34.80 88.85 -149.03
C TYR A 894 -36.31 88.78 -149.34
N VAL A 895 -36.99 87.69 -148.97
CA VAL A 895 -38.40 87.43 -149.33
C VAL A 895 -39.19 87.03 -148.09
N ALA A 896 -40.39 87.63 -147.92
CA ALA A 896 -41.33 87.28 -146.86
C ALA A 896 -42.71 86.90 -147.45
N PRO A 897 -43.34 85.80 -147.00
CA PRO A 897 -42.77 84.76 -146.14
C PRO A 897 -41.62 83.99 -146.81
N ALA A 898 -40.75 83.38 -146.00
CA ALA A 898 -39.57 82.65 -146.47
C ALA A 898 -39.82 81.15 -146.69
N THR A 899 -40.86 80.62 -146.06
CA THR A 899 -41.29 79.23 -146.21
C THR A 899 -42.80 79.22 -146.28
N GLY A 900 -43.35 78.41 -147.17
CA GLY A 900 -44.78 78.26 -147.36
C GLY A 900 -45.07 76.96 -148.08
N GLY A 901 -46.24 76.89 -148.72
CA GLY A 901 -46.68 75.69 -149.42
C GLY A 901 -47.94 75.12 -148.79
N PRO A 902 -49.11 75.42 -149.36
CA PRO A 902 -50.39 75.00 -148.84
C PRO A 902 -50.97 73.80 -149.62
N VAL A 903 -52.21 73.46 -149.28
CA VAL A 903 -53.13 72.73 -150.14
C VAL A 903 -53.47 73.60 -151.36
N GLY A 904 -53.16 73.13 -152.57
CA GLY A 904 -53.64 73.69 -153.83
C GLY A 904 -54.73 72.82 -154.46
N ILE A 905 -55.64 73.45 -155.20
CA ILE A 905 -56.68 72.78 -156.01
C ILE A 905 -56.42 73.01 -157.51
N THR A 906 -56.54 71.97 -158.32
CA THR A 906 -56.39 72.06 -159.78
C THR A 906 -57.67 72.61 -160.42
N SER A 907 -57.59 73.78 -161.06
CA SER A 907 -58.66 74.35 -161.90
C SER A 907 -58.61 73.76 -163.32
N TYR A 908 -59.69 73.91 -164.10
CA TYR A 908 -59.87 73.18 -165.37
C TYR A 908 -60.25 74.11 -166.53
N TRP A 909 -59.36 74.28 -167.51
CA TRP A 909 -59.68 74.79 -168.85
C TRP A 909 -58.99 73.91 -169.92
N TRP A 910 -59.76 72.95 -170.44
CA TRP A 910 -59.50 72.18 -171.68
C TRP A 910 -58.13 71.45 -171.84
N ILE A 911 -58.16 70.16 -171.50
CA ILE A 911 -57.35 69.03 -172.04
C ILE A 911 -55.90 68.85 -171.53
N PHE A 912 -55.30 69.79 -170.80
CA PHE A 912 -54.08 69.50 -170.00
C PHE A 912 -54.24 69.94 -168.53
N PRO A 913 -53.92 69.08 -167.53
CA PRO A 913 -54.00 69.46 -166.12
C PRO A 913 -52.77 70.27 -165.73
N TYR A 914 -52.92 71.59 -165.70
CA TYR A 914 -51.92 72.49 -165.14
C TYR A 914 -52.10 72.60 -163.62
N PHE A 915 -50.99 72.58 -162.89
CA PHE A 915 -50.96 73.13 -161.54
C PHE A 915 -50.60 74.61 -161.68
N GLU A 916 -51.54 75.48 -161.32
CA GLU A 916 -51.36 76.91 -161.17
C GLU A 916 -51.45 77.29 -159.69
N ALA A 917 -50.50 78.09 -159.22
CA ALA A 917 -50.60 78.77 -157.94
C ALA A 917 -50.02 80.19 -158.07
N ASP A 918 -50.87 81.18 -157.79
CA ASP A 918 -50.43 82.55 -157.52
C ASP A 918 -49.93 82.63 -156.08
N ILE A 919 -48.67 83.04 -155.92
CA ILE A 919 -48.07 83.24 -154.61
C ILE A 919 -47.67 84.71 -154.49
N PRO A 920 -48.37 85.51 -153.67
CA PRO A 920 -47.99 86.90 -153.41
C PRO A 920 -46.75 86.94 -152.51
N PHE A 921 -45.84 87.86 -152.82
CA PHE A 921 -44.61 88.09 -152.07
C PHE A 921 -44.39 89.58 -151.82
N THR A 922 -43.92 89.93 -150.62
CA THR A 922 -43.51 91.30 -150.27
C THR A 922 -41.99 91.38 -150.26
N LEU A 923 -41.42 92.33 -151.01
CA LEU A 923 -39.95 92.43 -151.18
C LEU A 923 -39.33 93.42 -150.17
N TYR A 924 -38.42 92.91 -149.34
CA TYR A 924 -37.71 93.69 -148.33
C TYR A 924 -36.26 93.97 -148.77
N ILE A 925 -36.04 95.05 -149.51
CA ILE A 925 -34.68 95.49 -149.90
C ILE A 925 -34.08 96.42 -148.84
N ARG A 926 -32.99 95.99 -148.19
CA ARG A 926 -32.06 96.93 -147.52
C ARG A 926 -31.00 97.43 -148.51
N LEU A 927 -31.19 98.67 -148.97
CA LEU A 927 -30.26 99.52 -149.74
C LEU A 927 -29.67 98.92 -151.05
N MET A 928 -29.81 99.67 -152.14
CA MET A 928 -29.37 99.23 -153.47
C MET A 928 -27.85 99.23 -153.65
N LEU A 929 -27.29 98.12 -154.14
CA LEU A 929 -26.50 98.17 -155.37
C LEU A 929 -26.57 96.84 -156.17
N LEU A 930 -26.55 96.99 -157.49
CA LEU A 930 -26.76 96.04 -158.57
C LEU A 930 -25.69 94.91 -158.63
N LEU A 931 -25.84 93.73 -159.27
CA LEU A 931 -26.80 93.27 -160.30
C LEU A 931 -26.94 91.70 -160.37
N GLN A 932 -28.17 91.21 -160.60
CA GLN A 932 -28.56 90.04 -161.43
C GLN A 932 -28.40 88.53 -161.09
N GLN A 933 -27.76 88.03 -160.02
CA GLN A 933 -27.43 86.57 -159.95
C GLN A 933 -28.13 85.62 -158.95
N GLN A 934 -29.00 86.05 -158.02
CA GLN A 934 -29.37 85.21 -156.85
C GLN A 934 -30.81 84.63 -156.76
N PHE A 935 -31.70 84.88 -157.72
CA PHE A 935 -33.08 84.34 -157.68
C PHE A 935 -33.29 83.14 -158.64
N ARG A 936 -32.69 81.96 -158.35
CA ARG A 936 -32.83 80.74 -159.20
C ARG A 936 -32.85 79.36 -158.51
N SER A 937 -33.09 79.24 -157.20
CA SER A 937 -33.29 77.93 -156.57
C SER A 937 -34.43 77.94 -155.54
N PHE A 938 -35.46 77.13 -155.82
CA PHE A 938 -36.60 76.82 -154.95
C PHE A 938 -36.74 75.31 -154.97
N GLN A 939 -36.74 74.65 -153.81
CA GLN A 939 -37.02 73.21 -153.72
C GLN A 939 -38.46 72.98 -153.27
N VAL A 940 -39.12 72.01 -153.90
CA VAL A 940 -40.50 71.62 -153.61
C VAL A 940 -40.53 70.13 -153.29
N PHE A 941 -40.78 69.80 -152.02
CA PHE A 941 -40.90 68.41 -151.58
C PHE A 941 -42.34 67.93 -151.75
N MET A 942 -42.51 66.74 -152.33
CA MET A 942 -43.79 66.03 -152.44
C MET A 942 -43.71 64.67 -151.72
N PRO A 943 -44.28 64.52 -150.51
CA PRO A 943 -44.48 63.20 -149.93
C PRO A 943 -45.48 62.42 -150.79
N ILE A 944 -45.13 61.17 -151.13
CA ILE A 944 -46.04 60.24 -151.82
C ILE A 944 -47.28 60.07 -150.92
N PRO A 945 -48.51 60.19 -151.46
CA PRO A 945 -49.69 60.27 -150.62
C PRO A 945 -49.99 58.99 -149.85
N ASP A 946 -50.19 59.11 -148.55
CA ASP A 946 -50.99 58.18 -147.78
C ASP A 946 -52.36 57.98 -148.46
N LEU A 947 -52.73 56.71 -148.65
CA LEU A 947 -54.03 56.32 -149.18
C LEU A 947 -55.11 56.47 -148.10
N LEU A 948 -55.61 57.70 -147.91
CA LEU A 948 -56.80 57.97 -147.11
C LEU A 948 -57.98 58.39 -148.00
N PRO A 949 -59.06 57.60 -148.07
CA PRO A 949 -60.35 58.08 -148.57
C PRO A 949 -61.04 58.94 -147.50
N VAL A 950 -61.69 60.02 -147.92
CA VAL A 950 -62.63 60.81 -147.11
C VAL A 950 -64.07 60.45 -147.50
N PRO A 951 -65.06 60.85 -146.71
CA PRO A 951 -66.00 61.86 -147.19
C PRO A 951 -65.75 63.25 -146.60
#